data_AF-A0A2J7Q9R1-F1
#
_entry.id   AF-A0A2J7Q9R1-F1
#
_cell.length_a   1.000
_cell.length_b   1.000
_cell.length_c   1.000
_cell.angle_alpha   90.00
_cell.angle_beta   90.00
_cell.angle_gamma   90.00
#
_symmetry.space_group_name_H-M   'P 1'
#
loop_
_entity.id
_entity.type
_entity.pdbx_description
1 polymer ?
#
loop_
_entity_poly.entity_id
_entity_poly.type
_entity_poly.pdbx_seq_one_letter_code
_entity_poly.pdbx_strand_id
1 'polypeptide(L)'
;MIHLLDHQGNNVRNKELQAHTVAVNQISIDQNGDFIASCSDDGKVFIYGLYSIENNHNMVIGRLVKSIAIDPNYYKSGSGRRFITGDERLVLHEKTFLSRLKSTVLYEAEGGVQNIKWNGQFVAWASDIGVRVYDINARCSLGLIKWNRNPDALPEYYRCNLCWKNSTTLLVGWVDTVRICMIRKRSLAELANRELPEFVVEPVSTFTAEFYICGIGPLDNHLVLLGYVKEPDLDGKAQRPQLYVVEPRTEDYVEICTDSLSLRGYQEYKCNDYHLECLIEENRFFIVSPKDVVVASPYDADDRVQWLIEHGKYEAAMEAVTQFEGRDLKRHTLLQVGRAYLDHLLFEQKFDEAGKLCLKILGKDKRRWEEEVFKFARLQQLRAVSRYLPRGDNALEPHIYEMVLYEYLKMEPQGFLNLVKEWSPTLYNVPAVVNAVLEHLIVNDSDKTLLLEALAILYSHEKKYDKAFAMYLKLRHKDVFQLIHKHNLFGAIHDMIEDLMDLDVDQAISMFLEKERIPSEVVVTRLKNNQYYLYLYLDALDKRDVRESGRKYHGLLVQLYADFSRDKLLPFLRRSDQYPIQQALDICQQRCFYPEMVYLLGRIGNTKEALVLITQELSDIEQAIAFCKEHDDMELWEDLIQYSLNKPDFITFLLQKIGTYVDPRILVKRIESGLKIPGLQNSLVKMMQDYNLQVSVQEGCKKILVSDYFNLHEKLVSMQQRGIAIDDEQICGACHRKIIVKDLSHASNVVLFYCKHSFHEECLPTLDIDVGNCVICNSSKREAFGHVSSPSCK
;
A
#
# COMPACT_ATOMS: atom_id res chain seq x y z
N MET A 1 21.42 -38.32 -53.24
CA MET A 1 20.15 -37.78 -52.69
C MET A 1 20.48 -36.51 -51.92
N ILE A 2 19.64 -35.47 -52.03
CA ILE A 2 19.80 -34.22 -51.26
C ILE A 2 18.67 -34.18 -50.23
N HIS A 3 19.05 -34.04 -48.96
CA HIS A 3 18.12 -33.95 -47.84
C HIS A 3 17.91 -32.47 -47.48
N LEU A 4 16.65 -32.10 -47.26
CA LEU A 4 16.27 -30.76 -46.77
C LEU A 4 15.79 -30.92 -45.34
N LEU A 5 16.49 -30.25 -44.41
CA LEU A 5 16.22 -30.30 -42.99
C LEU A 5 15.59 -28.98 -42.52
N ASP A 6 14.69 -29.06 -41.54
CA ASP A 6 14.25 -27.88 -40.80
C ASP A 6 15.32 -27.45 -39.77
N HIS A 7 15.08 -26.33 -39.08
CA HIS A 7 16.00 -25.80 -38.08
C HIS A 7 16.24 -26.71 -36.86
N GLN A 8 15.42 -27.76 -36.68
CA GLN A 8 15.56 -28.76 -35.63
C GLN A 8 16.26 -30.04 -36.13
N GLY A 9 16.64 -30.08 -37.42
CA GLY A 9 17.27 -31.24 -38.04
C GLY A 9 16.29 -32.30 -38.54
N ASN A 10 14.98 -32.02 -38.57
CA ASN A 10 14.00 -32.97 -39.11
C ASN A 10 13.90 -32.85 -40.63
N ASN A 11 13.77 -33.97 -41.34
CA ASN A 11 13.50 -33.95 -42.78
C ASN A 11 12.16 -33.25 -43.08
N VAL A 12 12.21 -32.28 -44.00
CA VAL A 12 11.00 -31.63 -44.49
C VAL A 12 10.23 -32.63 -45.35
N ARG A 13 9.07 -33.10 -44.85
CA ARG A 13 8.24 -34.12 -45.51
C ARG A 13 7.97 -33.76 -46.98
N ASN A 14 8.15 -34.74 -47.86
CA ASN A 14 7.93 -34.65 -49.32
C ASN A 14 8.86 -33.69 -50.10
N LYS A 15 10.00 -33.26 -49.53
CA LYS A 15 10.99 -32.41 -50.23
C LYS A 15 12.37 -33.06 -50.43
N GLU A 16 12.49 -34.38 -50.30
CA GLU A 16 13.74 -35.08 -50.62
C GLU A 16 13.99 -35.05 -52.14
N LEU A 17 15.18 -34.60 -52.54
CA LEU A 17 15.52 -34.44 -53.96
C LEU A 17 16.43 -35.59 -54.43
N GLN A 18 15.87 -36.47 -55.26
CA GLN A 18 16.65 -37.45 -56.02
C GLN A 18 17.21 -36.81 -57.30
N ALA A 19 18.04 -35.78 -57.16
CA ALA A 19 18.59 -35.02 -58.28
C ALA A 19 19.69 -35.77 -59.05
N HIS A 20 20.48 -36.59 -58.35
CA HIS A 20 21.68 -37.23 -58.89
C HIS A 20 21.73 -38.73 -58.57
N THR A 21 22.36 -39.49 -59.47
CA THR A 21 22.54 -40.95 -59.32
C THR A 21 23.82 -41.33 -58.57
N VAL A 22 24.77 -40.40 -58.44
CA VAL A 22 26.04 -40.57 -57.71
C VAL A 22 26.24 -39.45 -56.70
N ALA A 23 27.44 -39.34 -56.12
CA ALA A 23 27.78 -38.33 -55.11
C ALA A 23 27.56 -36.90 -55.65
N VAL A 24 26.97 -36.04 -54.82
CA VAL A 24 26.82 -34.61 -55.11
C VAL A 24 28.14 -33.93 -54.75
N ASN A 25 28.74 -33.23 -55.71
CA ASN A 25 30.07 -32.63 -55.52
C ASN A 25 29.98 -31.27 -54.82
N GLN A 26 29.00 -30.46 -55.20
CA GLN A 26 28.78 -29.14 -54.61
C GLN A 26 27.29 -28.77 -54.67
N ILE A 27 26.85 -28.03 -53.65
CA ILE A 27 25.54 -27.38 -53.59
C ILE A 27 25.76 -25.87 -53.45
N SER A 28 24.92 -25.09 -54.11
CA SER A 28 24.90 -23.63 -54.03
C SER A 28 23.46 -23.15 -53.92
N ILE A 29 23.24 -22.15 -53.07
CA ILE A 29 21.90 -21.63 -52.76
C ILE A 29 21.92 -20.13 -53.06
N ASP A 30 20.83 -19.60 -53.60
CA ASP A 30 20.70 -18.17 -53.83
C ASP A 30 20.42 -17.39 -52.53
N GLN A 31 20.52 -16.06 -52.57
CA GLN A 31 20.52 -15.25 -51.35
C GLN A 31 19.24 -15.36 -50.51
N ASN A 32 18.08 -15.59 -51.15
CA ASN A 32 16.81 -15.76 -50.46
C ASN A 32 16.55 -17.21 -49.99
N GLY A 33 17.38 -18.17 -50.40
CA GLY A 33 17.11 -19.58 -50.15
C GLY A 33 15.98 -20.16 -50.99
N ASP A 34 15.55 -19.49 -52.05
CA ASP A 34 14.44 -19.90 -52.90
C ASP A 34 14.85 -21.00 -53.88
N PHE A 35 16.11 -20.99 -54.33
CA PHE A 35 16.64 -21.91 -55.34
C PHE A 35 17.93 -22.59 -54.88
N ILE A 36 17.97 -23.91 -55.09
CA ILE A 36 19.12 -24.77 -54.81
C ILE A 36 19.69 -25.28 -56.13
N ALA A 37 20.99 -25.07 -56.34
CA ALA A 37 21.75 -25.64 -57.44
C ALA A 37 22.66 -26.77 -56.92
N SER A 38 22.73 -27.88 -57.66
CA SER A 38 23.59 -29.01 -57.35
C SER A 38 24.26 -29.57 -58.60
N CYS A 39 25.47 -30.11 -58.43
CA CYS A 39 26.21 -30.79 -59.50
C CYS A 39 26.82 -32.11 -59.01
N SER A 40 27.11 -33.00 -59.95
CA SER A 40 27.57 -34.35 -59.65
C SER A 40 28.43 -34.93 -60.78
N ASP A 41 29.14 -36.01 -60.45
CA ASP A 41 29.90 -36.83 -61.39
C ASP A 41 29.03 -37.64 -62.37
N ASP A 42 27.70 -37.64 -62.21
CA ASP A 42 26.78 -38.13 -63.25
C ASP A 42 26.66 -37.18 -64.46
N GLY A 43 27.37 -36.05 -64.41
CA GLY A 43 27.44 -35.04 -65.46
C GLY A 43 26.17 -34.22 -65.60
N LYS A 44 25.33 -34.22 -64.57
CA LYS A 44 24.11 -33.41 -64.50
C LYS A 44 24.29 -32.22 -63.58
N VAL A 45 23.59 -31.15 -63.93
CA VAL A 45 23.37 -29.98 -63.10
C VAL A 45 21.88 -29.81 -62.90
N PHE A 46 21.49 -29.63 -61.64
CA PHE A 46 20.11 -29.45 -61.25
C PHE A 46 19.96 -28.12 -60.53
N ILE A 47 18.94 -27.34 -60.91
CA ILE A 47 18.50 -26.13 -60.20
C ILE A 47 17.04 -26.33 -59.85
N TYR A 48 16.74 -26.21 -58.57
CA TYR A 48 15.45 -26.53 -57.98
C TYR A 48 14.94 -25.39 -57.11
N GLY A 49 13.76 -24.87 -57.43
CA GLY A 49 13.05 -23.94 -56.57
C GLY A 49 12.29 -24.66 -55.45
N LEU A 50 12.44 -24.17 -54.21
CA LEU A 50 11.79 -24.71 -53.02
C LEU A 50 10.30 -24.41 -52.94
N TYR A 51 9.88 -23.32 -53.57
CA TYR A 51 8.52 -22.77 -53.54
C TYR A 51 7.87 -22.73 -54.92
N SER A 52 8.64 -22.91 -56.00
CA SER A 52 8.16 -22.88 -57.37
C SER A 52 8.96 -23.83 -58.26
N ILE A 53 8.30 -24.40 -59.26
CA ILE A 53 8.94 -25.18 -60.33
C ILE A 53 9.41 -24.30 -61.49
N GLU A 54 9.02 -23.02 -61.51
CA GLU A 54 9.40 -22.09 -62.57
C GLU A 54 10.89 -21.78 -62.52
N ASN A 55 11.56 -21.85 -63.68
CA ASN A 55 13.01 -21.67 -63.80
C ASN A 55 13.85 -22.74 -63.06
N ASN A 56 13.25 -23.92 -62.81
CA ASN A 56 14.04 -25.11 -62.54
C ASN A 56 14.81 -25.51 -63.80
N HIS A 57 16.04 -25.96 -63.62
CA HIS A 57 16.88 -26.45 -64.71
C HIS A 57 17.35 -27.86 -64.39
N ASN A 58 17.21 -28.75 -65.37
CA ASN A 58 17.86 -30.06 -65.37
C ASN A 58 18.68 -30.13 -66.64
N MET A 59 20.00 -30.04 -66.51
CA MET A 59 20.92 -29.92 -67.63
C MET A 59 21.93 -31.07 -67.59
N VAL A 60 22.07 -31.75 -68.73
CA VAL A 60 23.12 -32.75 -68.94
C VAL A 60 24.29 -32.07 -69.64
N ILE A 61 25.43 -31.97 -68.96
CA ILE A 61 26.65 -31.33 -69.50
C ILE A 61 27.50 -32.35 -70.27
N GLY A 62 27.37 -33.64 -69.96
CA GLY A 62 28.13 -34.72 -70.61
C GLY A 62 29.60 -34.79 -70.19
N ARG A 63 29.96 -34.08 -69.11
CA ARG A 63 31.29 -34.04 -68.48
C ARG A 63 31.13 -34.12 -66.97
N LEU A 64 32.20 -34.47 -66.25
CA LEU A 64 32.20 -34.52 -64.78
C LEU A 64 32.15 -33.09 -64.22
N VAL A 65 31.02 -32.69 -63.62
CA VAL A 65 30.84 -31.34 -63.09
C VAL A 65 31.24 -31.31 -61.62
N LYS A 66 32.40 -30.73 -61.33
CA LYS A 66 33.01 -30.75 -59.99
C LYS A 66 32.49 -29.63 -59.10
N SER A 67 32.14 -28.48 -59.68
CA SER A 67 31.71 -27.33 -58.89
C SER A 67 30.55 -26.58 -59.55
N ILE A 68 29.77 -25.88 -58.72
CA ILE A 68 28.63 -25.07 -59.16
C ILE A 68 28.44 -23.89 -58.23
N ALA A 69 28.09 -22.74 -58.81
CA ALA A 69 27.62 -21.57 -58.07
C ALA A 69 26.45 -20.90 -58.78
N ILE A 70 25.36 -20.67 -58.04
CA ILE A 70 24.19 -19.94 -58.54
C ILE A 70 24.38 -18.45 -58.28
N ASP A 71 23.83 -17.58 -59.15
CA ASP A 71 23.81 -16.14 -58.93
C ASP A 71 23.08 -15.83 -57.60
N PRO A 72 23.65 -15.03 -56.68
CA PRO A 72 22.95 -14.64 -55.46
C PRO A 72 21.57 -14.00 -55.72
N ASN A 73 21.40 -13.33 -56.86
CA ASN A 73 20.14 -12.74 -57.29
C ASN A 73 19.30 -13.69 -58.17
N TYR A 74 19.53 -14.99 -58.13
CA TYR A 74 18.83 -15.93 -58.98
C TYR A 74 17.31 -15.84 -58.79
N TYR A 75 16.78 -15.69 -57.58
CA TYR A 75 15.34 -15.47 -57.32
C TYR A 75 14.74 -14.25 -58.05
N LYS A 76 15.51 -13.18 -58.30
CA LYS A 76 14.99 -11.94 -58.88
C LYS A 76 14.56 -12.12 -60.34
N SER A 77 13.34 -11.73 -60.64
CA SER A 77 12.86 -11.63 -62.03
C SER A 77 13.74 -10.67 -62.83
N GLY A 78 14.19 -11.09 -64.01
CA GLY A 78 15.08 -10.28 -64.85
C GLY A 78 16.58 -10.42 -64.56
N SER A 79 17.00 -11.24 -63.58
CA SER A 79 18.43 -11.50 -63.29
C SER A 79 19.18 -12.27 -64.39
N GLY A 80 18.46 -12.76 -65.40
CA GLY A 80 19.00 -13.66 -66.41
C GLY A 80 19.17 -15.10 -65.90
N ARG A 81 18.69 -15.44 -64.68
CA ARG A 81 18.74 -16.81 -64.11
C ARG A 81 20.12 -17.45 -64.31
N ARG A 82 21.15 -16.74 -63.86
CA ARG A 82 22.55 -17.07 -64.15
C ARG A 82 23.10 -18.07 -63.16
N PHE A 83 23.97 -18.95 -63.63
CA PHE A 83 24.72 -19.88 -62.78
C PHE A 83 26.03 -20.26 -63.48
N ILE A 84 27.01 -20.70 -62.71
CA ILE A 84 28.34 -21.08 -63.20
C ILE A 84 28.59 -22.53 -62.85
N THR A 85 29.14 -23.27 -63.80
CA THR A 85 29.57 -24.66 -63.63
C THR A 85 31.07 -24.75 -63.84
N GLY A 86 31.72 -25.57 -63.02
CA GLY A 86 33.14 -25.85 -63.10
C GLY A 86 33.42 -27.31 -63.41
N ASP A 87 34.16 -27.53 -64.49
CA ASP A 87 34.81 -28.79 -64.86
C ASP A 87 36.28 -28.48 -65.21
N GLU A 88 36.79 -28.87 -66.38
CA GLU A 88 38.04 -28.33 -66.94
C GLU A 88 37.92 -26.84 -67.32
N ARG A 89 36.69 -26.32 -67.38
CA ARG A 89 36.35 -24.96 -67.77
C ARG A 89 35.45 -24.32 -66.73
N LEU A 90 35.60 -23.01 -66.60
CA LEU A 90 34.64 -22.18 -65.89
C LEU A 90 33.61 -21.68 -66.91
N VAL A 91 32.36 -22.12 -66.81
CA VAL A 91 31.31 -21.80 -67.80
C VAL A 91 30.15 -21.08 -67.13
N LEU A 92 29.82 -19.89 -67.64
CA LEU A 92 28.64 -19.11 -67.24
C LEU A 92 27.45 -19.48 -68.12
N HIS A 93 26.35 -19.83 -67.48
CA HIS A 93 25.06 -20.10 -68.11
C HIS A 93 24.10 -18.96 -67.78
N GLU A 94 23.47 -18.38 -68.81
CA GLU A 94 22.53 -17.26 -68.67
C GLU A 94 21.33 -17.41 -69.60
N LYS A 95 20.14 -17.07 -69.10
CA LYS A 95 18.89 -17.07 -69.86
C LYS A 95 18.81 -15.82 -70.73
N THR A 96 18.73 -16.04 -72.04
CA THR A 96 18.57 -15.00 -73.06
C THR A 96 17.11 -14.51 -73.14
N PHE A 97 16.88 -13.39 -73.84
CA PHE A 97 15.55 -12.80 -74.05
C PHE A 97 14.51 -13.78 -74.64
N LEU A 98 14.96 -14.78 -75.43
CA LEU A 98 14.10 -15.84 -75.97
C LEU A 98 13.94 -17.05 -75.04
N SER A 99 14.24 -16.89 -73.75
CA SER A 99 14.18 -17.97 -72.74
C SER A 99 15.10 -19.17 -73.03
N ARG A 100 16.07 -19.04 -73.95
CA ARG A 100 17.11 -20.06 -74.21
C ARG A 100 18.29 -19.85 -73.27
N LEU A 101 18.86 -20.94 -72.77
CA LEU A 101 20.08 -20.90 -71.97
C LEU A 101 21.30 -20.78 -72.89
N LYS A 102 22.11 -19.75 -72.67
CA LYS A 102 23.38 -19.51 -73.36
C LYS A 102 24.53 -19.87 -72.41
N SER A 103 25.45 -20.70 -72.88
CA SER A 103 26.66 -21.08 -72.15
C SER A 103 27.87 -20.34 -72.72
N THR A 104 28.62 -19.64 -71.87
CA THR A 104 29.83 -18.89 -72.25
C THR A 104 31.01 -19.38 -71.41
N VAL A 105 32.08 -19.84 -72.07
CA VAL A 105 33.31 -20.22 -71.38
C VAL A 105 34.00 -18.93 -70.91
N LEU A 106 34.15 -18.78 -69.60
CA LEU A 106 34.84 -17.66 -68.97
C LEU A 106 36.35 -17.90 -68.86
N TYR A 107 36.74 -19.16 -68.61
CA TYR A 107 38.14 -19.55 -68.44
C TYR A 107 38.37 -21.04 -68.70
N GLU A 108 39.53 -21.41 -69.24
CA GLU A 108 40.00 -22.80 -69.30
C GLU A 108 40.98 -23.05 -68.15
N ALA A 109 40.57 -23.85 -67.16
CA ALA A 109 41.27 -23.99 -65.90
C ALA A 109 42.22 -25.19 -65.92
N GLU A 110 43.52 -24.93 -65.91
CA GLU A 110 44.53 -25.97 -65.62
C GLU A 110 44.27 -26.58 -64.24
N GLY A 111 44.16 -27.92 -64.19
CA GLY A 111 43.79 -28.67 -62.98
C GLY A 111 42.29 -28.77 -62.70
N GLY A 112 41.44 -28.16 -63.54
CA GLY A 112 40.00 -28.15 -63.35
C GLY A 112 39.53 -27.29 -62.18
N VAL A 113 38.25 -26.93 -62.19
CA VAL A 113 37.62 -26.04 -61.22
C VAL A 113 37.01 -26.88 -60.09
N GLN A 114 37.69 -26.89 -58.94
CA GLN A 114 37.35 -27.75 -57.80
C GLN A 114 36.29 -27.13 -56.88
N ASN A 115 36.24 -25.81 -56.77
CA ASN A 115 35.26 -25.10 -55.93
C ASN A 115 34.97 -23.72 -56.53
N ILE A 116 33.72 -23.27 -56.43
CA ILE A 116 33.26 -21.94 -56.86
C ILE A 116 32.38 -21.33 -55.77
N LYS A 117 32.61 -20.06 -55.44
CA LYS A 117 31.70 -19.25 -54.61
C LYS A 117 31.45 -17.90 -55.27
N TRP A 118 30.17 -17.58 -55.47
CA TRP A 118 29.73 -16.34 -56.10
C TRP A 118 29.22 -15.36 -55.05
N ASN A 119 29.73 -14.12 -55.07
CA ASN A 119 29.25 -13.02 -54.25
C ASN A 119 29.13 -11.71 -55.04
N GLY A 120 27.90 -11.23 -55.24
CA GLY A 120 27.63 -10.01 -56.00
C GLY A 120 28.17 -10.09 -57.44
N GLN A 121 29.11 -9.20 -57.78
CA GLN A 121 29.75 -9.16 -59.10
C GLN A 121 30.98 -10.07 -59.23
N PHE A 122 31.47 -10.61 -58.10
CA PHE A 122 32.72 -11.36 -58.05
C PHE A 122 32.45 -12.86 -57.90
N VAL A 123 33.25 -13.65 -58.61
CA VAL A 123 33.26 -15.11 -58.51
C VAL A 123 34.65 -15.57 -58.15
N ALA A 124 34.77 -16.18 -56.98
CA ALA A 124 36.00 -16.85 -56.57
C ALA A 124 35.92 -18.32 -56.97
N TRP A 125 36.99 -18.85 -57.54
CA TRP A 125 37.10 -20.25 -57.87
C TRP A 125 38.51 -20.77 -57.67
N ALA A 126 38.62 -22.06 -57.35
CA ALA A 126 39.87 -22.74 -57.09
C ALA A 126 40.16 -23.81 -58.14
N SER A 127 41.41 -23.91 -58.58
CA SER A 127 41.97 -25.08 -59.27
C SER A 127 43.23 -25.56 -58.58
N ASP A 128 43.81 -26.65 -59.06
CA ASP A 128 45.04 -27.28 -58.53
C ASP A 128 46.27 -26.34 -58.44
N ILE A 129 46.20 -25.17 -59.07
CA ILE A 129 47.29 -24.18 -59.08
C ILE A 129 47.07 -23.07 -58.03
N GLY A 130 45.82 -22.74 -57.71
CA GLY A 130 45.52 -21.54 -56.94
C GLY A 130 44.07 -21.08 -57.02
N VAL A 131 43.81 -19.95 -56.40
CA VAL A 131 42.51 -19.30 -56.38
C VAL A 131 42.50 -18.10 -57.31
N ARG A 132 41.43 -17.94 -58.08
CA ARG A 132 41.21 -16.77 -58.94
C ARG A 132 39.91 -16.09 -58.57
N VAL A 133 39.89 -14.78 -58.77
CA VAL A 133 38.66 -13.98 -58.71
C VAL A 133 38.36 -13.45 -60.10
N TYR A 134 37.11 -13.60 -60.53
CA TYR A 134 36.61 -13.12 -61.80
C TYR A 134 35.53 -12.06 -61.55
N ASP A 135 35.63 -10.93 -62.24
CA ASP A 135 34.61 -9.90 -62.26
C ASP A 135 33.65 -10.17 -63.44
N ILE A 136 32.40 -10.50 -63.12
CA ILE A 136 31.38 -10.80 -64.13
C ILE A 136 30.99 -9.57 -64.94
N ASN A 137 30.97 -8.40 -64.31
CA ASN A 137 30.53 -7.16 -64.94
C ASN A 137 31.60 -6.68 -65.93
N ALA A 138 32.87 -6.65 -65.48
CA ALA A 138 34.00 -6.26 -66.32
C ALA A 138 34.48 -7.38 -67.26
N ARG A 139 34.01 -8.63 -67.06
CA ARG A 139 34.39 -9.83 -67.82
C ARG A 139 35.90 -10.05 -67.87
N CYS A 140 36.55 -9.96 -66.71
CA CYS A 140 38.00 -10.15 -66.59
C CYS A 140 38.38 -10.85 -65.29
N SER A 141 39.57 -11.46 -65.26
CA SER A 141 40.13 -12.03 -64.03
C SER A 141 40.96 -10.98 -63.29
N LEU A 142 40.81 -10.91 -61.97
CA LEU A 142 41.52 -9.97 -61.10
C LEU A 142 42.93 -10.44 -60.69
N GLY A 143 43.30 -11.67 -61.05
CA GLY A 143 44.60 -12.27 -60.74
C GLY A 143 44.49 -13.72 -60.26
N LEU A 144 45.63 -14.43 -60.28
CA LEU A 144 45.80 -15.78 -59.73
C LEU A 144 46.60 -15.70 -58.42
N ILE A 145 45.96 -16.11 -57.33
CA ILE A 145 46.59 -16.32 -56.03
C ILE A 145 47.18 -17.74 -56.07
N LYS A 146 48.44 -17.86 -56.46
CA LYS A 146 49.15 -19.15 -56.53
C LYS A 146 49.29 -19.76 -55.15
N TRP A 147 49.05 -21.06 -55.04
CA TRP A 147 49.27 -21.80 -53.80
C TRP A 147 50.63 -22.49 -53.82
N ASN A 148 51.32 -22.48 -52.68
CA ASN A 148 52.60 -23.16 -52.57
C ASN A 148 52.37 -24.67 -52.52
N ARG A 149 53.20 -25.42 -53.26
CA ARG A 149 53.19 -26.88 -53.21
C ARG A 149 54.08 -27.34 -52.06
N ASN A 150 53.51 -28.07 -51.12
CA ASN A 150 54.23 -28.76 -50.05
C ASN A 150 54.38 -30.24 -50.43
N PRO A 151 55.59 -30.83 -50.43
CA PRO A 151 55.80 -32.26 -50.70
C PRO A 151 54.97 -33.17 -49.77
N ASP A 152 54.77 -32.76 -48.53
CA ASP A 152 54.07 -33.57 -47.51
C ASP A 152 52.55 -33.49 -47.64
N ALA A 153 52.02 -32.44 -48.30
CA ALA A 153 50.59 -32.22 -48.47
C ALA A 153 50.31 -31.48 -49.79
N LEU A 154 50.06 -32.26 -50.84
CA LEU A 154 49.76 -31.72 -52.17
C LEU A 154 48.35 -31.11 -52.21
N PRO A 155 48.17 -29.85 -52.65
CA PRO A 155 46.87 -29.17 -52.67
C PRO A 155 45.77 -29.92 -53.45
N GLU A 156 46.15 -30.70 -54.47
CA GLU A 156 45.27 -31.53 -55.31
C GLU A 156 44.48 -32.58 -54.50
N TYR A 157 44.98 -32.98 -53.32
CA TYR A 157 44.30 -33.96 -52.45
C TYR A 157 43.39 -33.32 -51.39
N TYR A 158 43.37 -31.99 -51.28
CA TYR A 158 42.60 -31.28 -50.26
C TYR A 158 41.59 -30.33 -50.93
N ARG A 159 40.36 -30.30 -50.42
CA ARG A 159 39.38 -29.32 -50.88
C ARG A 159 39.84 -27.91 -50.51
N CYS A 160 39.82 -26.99 -51.48
CA CYS A 160 39.98 -25.57 -51.22
C CYS A 160 38.68 -25.01 -50.64
N ASN A 161 38.73 -24.44 -49.44
CA ASN A 161 37.57 -23.87 -48.75
C ASN A 161 37.52 -22.36 -49.00
N LEU A 162 36.48 -21.93 -49.70
CA LEU A 162 36.24 -20.53 -50.05
C LEU A 162 35.03 -20.00 -49.29
N CYS A 163 35.18 -18.86 -48.63
CA CYS A 163 34.07 -18.20 -47.93
C CYS A 163 34.18 -16.68 -48.09
N TRP A 164 33.07 -16.02 -48.41
CA TRP A 164 33.03 -14.57 -48.52
C TRP A 164 32.69 -13.97 -47.15
N LYS A 165 33.56 -13.13 -46.59
CA LYS A 165 33.28 -12.40 -45.34
C LYS A 165 32.30 -11.24 -45.58
N ASN A 166 32.45 -10.56 -46.70
CA ASN A 166 31.61 -9.45 -47.14
C ASN A 166 31.75 -9.28 -48.67
N SER A 167 31.26 -8.19 -49.24
CA SER A 167 31.27 -7.91 -50.69
C SER A 167 32.66 -7.84 -51.33
N THR A 168 33.72 -7.63 -50.55
CA THR A 168 35.09 -7.43 -51.07
C THR A 168 36.15 -8.33 -50.42
N THR A 169 35.81 -9.06 -49.35
CA THR A 169 36.78 -9.86 -48.60
C THR A 169 36.50 -11.34 -48.78
N LEU A 170 37.45 -12.04 -49.39
CA LEU A 170 37.45 -13.48 -49.62
C LEU A 170 38.36 -14.17 -48.60
N LEU A 171 37.84 -15.17 -47.91
CA LEU A 171 38.58 -16.06 -47.04
C LEU A 171 38.90 -17.35 -47.81
N VAL A 172 40.17 -17.73 -47.81
CA VAL A 172 40.67 -18.95 -48.46
C VAL A 172 41.37 -19.79 -47.41
N GLY A 173 40.85 -20.98 -47.14
CA GLY A 173 41.50 -22.00 -46.32
C GLY A 173 41.82 -23.21 -47.17
N TRP A 174 43.09 -23.52 -47.36
CA TRP A 174 43.48 -24.64 -48.21
C TRP A 174 44.75 -25.34 -47.73
N VAL A 175 44.68 -26.66 -47.64
CA VAL A 175 45.66 -27.49 -46.94
C VAL A 175 45.79 -26.98 -45.51
N ASP A 176 46.90 -26.39 -45.11
CA ASP A 176 47.14 -25.82 -43.79
C ASP A 176 47.31 -24.30 -43.82
N THR A 177 47.07 -23.66 -44.97
CA THR A 177 47.29 -22.22 -45.12
C THR A 177 45.96 -21.48 -45.16
N VAL A 178 45.85 -20.40 -44.39
CA VAL A 178 44.75 -19.43 -44.48
C VAL A 178 45.25 -18.18 -45.19
N ARG A 179 44.47 -17.68 -46.15
CA ARG A 179 44.68 -16.38 -46.79
C ARG A 179 43.43 -15.54 -46.76
N ILE A 180 43.55 -14.33 -46.22
CA ILE A 180 42.51 -13.32 -46.29
C ILE A 180 42.84 -12.41 -47.47
N CYS A 181 41.96 -12.40 -48.47
CA CYS A 181 42.14 -11.65 -49.70
C CYS A 181 41.14 -10.50 -49.76
N MET A 182 41.62 -9.27 -49.96
CA MET A 182 40.78 -8.09 -50.11
C MET A 182 40.77 -7.64 -51.56
N ILE A 183 39.57 -7.38 -52.08
CA ILE A 183 39.36 -6.79 -53.39
C ILE A 183 39.30 -5.28 -53.20
N ARG A 184 40.31 -4.58 -53.73
CA ARG A 184 40.34 -3.12 -53.73
C ARG A 184 40.20 -2.58 -55.15
N LYS A 185 39.61 -1.39 -55.26
CA LYS A 185 39.63 -0.62 -56.50
C LYS A 185 41.02 -0.02 -56.71
N ARG A 186 41.55 -0.11 -57.93
CA ARG A 186 42.83 0.52 -58.30
C ARG A 186 42.71 2.04 -58.31
N SER A 187 43.78 2.71 -57.91
CA SER A 187 43.90 4.16 -57.98
C SER A 187 44.02 4.65 -59.44
N LEU A 188 43.72 5.93 -59.68
CA LEU A 188 43.86 6.54 -61.01
C LEU A 188 45.30 6.47 -61.55
N ALA A 189 46.31 6.49 -60.66
CA ALA A 189 47.71 6.34 -61.05
C ALA A 189 48.04 4.92 -61.54
N GLU A 190 47.48 3.88 -60.90
CA GLU A 190 47.67 2.48 -61.31
C GLU A 190 46.95 2.17 -62.64
N LEU A 191 45.83 2.82 -62.90
CA LEU A 191 45.04 2.68 -64.14
C LEU A 191 45.62 3.47 -65.32
N ALA A 192 46.64 4.30 -65.11
CA ALA A 192 47.33 5.01 -66.20
C ALA A 192 47.97 4.02 -67.21
N ASN A 193 48.30 2.81 -66.76
CA ASN A 193 48.66 1.68 -67.61
C ASN A 193 47.37 1.03 -68.15
N ARG A 194 47.03 1.33 -69.41
CA ARG A 194 45.71 1.13 -70.07
C ARG A 194 45.17 -0.32 -70.21
N GLU A 195 45.74 -1.32 -69.56
CA GLU A 195 45.34 -2.73 -69.72
C GLU A 195 45.01 -3.45 -68.40
N LEU A 196 44.96 -2.73 -67.28
CA LEU A 196 44.70 -3.34 -65.97
C LEU A 196 43.21 -3.28 -65.59
N PRO A 197 42.67 -4.34 -64.95
CA PRO A 197 41.30 -4.36 -64.48
C PRO A 197 41.07 -3.30 -63.37
N GLU A 198 39.84 -2.78 -63.28
CA GLU A 198 39.46 -1.75 -62.29
C GLU A 198 39.70 -2.20 -60.84
N PHE A 199 39.49 -3.48 -60.56
CA PHE A 199 39.72 -4.09 -59.26
C PHE A 199 40.99 -4.95 -59.27
N VAL A 200 41.58 -5.13 -58.09
CA VAL A 200 42.68 -6.07 -57.85
C VAL A 200 42.40 -6.84 -56.57
N VAL A 201 42.77 -8.12 -56.57
CA VAL A 201 42.72 -8.97 -55.37
C VAL A 201 44.10 -9.02 -54.75
N GLU A 202 44.20 -8.67 -53.47
CA GLU A 202 45.46 -8.66 -52.72
C GLU A 202 45.33 -9.47 -51.43
N PRO A 203 46.27 -10.40 -51.13
CA PRO A 203 46.31 -11.07 -49.84
C PRO A 203 46.75 -10.07 -48.76
N VAL A 204 45.87 -9.78 -47.81
CA VAL A 204 46.13 -8.86 -46.69
C VAL A 204 46.68 -9.57 -45.45
N SER A 205 46.44 -10.87 -45.34
CA SER A 205 46.97 -11.74 -44.28
C SER A 205 47.15 -13.14 -44.85
N THR A 206 48.26 -13.80 -44.50
CA THR A 206 48.57 -15.17 -44.88
C THR A 206 49.32 -15.85 -43.75
N PHE A 207 48.76 -16.92 -43.20
CA PHE A 207 49.38 -17.68 -42.11
C PHE A 207 49.17 -19.18 -42.30
N THR A 208 50.02 -19.97 -41.65
CA THR A 208 49.97 -21.44 -41.68
C THR A 208 49.45 -21.95 -40.34
N ALA A 209 48.48 -22.85 -40.36
CA ALA A 209 47.92 -23.52 -39.21
C ALA A 209 48.63 -24.86 -38.94
N GLU A 210 48.58 -25.30 -37.69
CA GLU A 210 49.17 -26.58 -37.27
C GLU A 210 48.34 -27.80 -37.75
N PHE A 211 47.16 -27.58 -38.32
CA PHE A 211 46.19 -28.57 -38.77
C PHE A 211 45.80 -28.38 -40.25
N TYR A 212 45.18 -29.39 -40.86
CA TYR A 212 44.56 -29.24 -42.18
C TYR A 212 43.18 -28.58 -42.06
N ILE A 213 42.89 -27.63 -42.95
CA ILE A 213 41.69 -26.82 -42.95
C ILE A 213 40.60 -27.54 -43.74
N CYS A 214 39.56 -27.96 -43.03
CA CYS A 214 38.35 -28.56 -43.58
C CYS A 214 37.27 -27.52 -43.91
N GLY A 215 37.40 -26.30 -43.41
CA GLY A 215 36.41 -25.27 -43.59
C GLY A 215 36.78 -23.96 -42.89
N ILE A 216 36.25 -22.85 -43.39
CA ILE A 216 36.56 -21.50 -42.93
C ILE A 216 35.31 -20.61 -42.98
N GLY A 217 35.08 -19.84 -41.93
CA GLY A 217 34.00 -18.86 -41.85
C GLY A 217 34.38 -17.62 -41.06
N PRO A 218 33.74 -16.46 -41.32
CA PRO A 218 33.95 -15.24 -40.55
C PRO A 218 33.16 -15.25 -39.23
N LEU A 219 33.74 -14.68 -38.17
CA LEU A 219 33.05 -14.33 -36.93
C LEU A 219 33.51 -12.94 -36.47
N ASP A 220 32.79 -11.90 -36.87
CA ASP A 220 33.17 -10.50 -36.64
C ASP A 220 34.62 -10.18 -37.07
N ASN A 221 35.53 -9.95 -36.12
CA ASN A 221 36.96 -9.72 -36.35
C ASN A 221 37.80 -11.00 -36.31
N HIS A 222 37.21 -12.13 -35.93
CA HIS A 222 37.82 -13.43 -35.84
C HIS A 222 37.46 -14.31 -37.05
N LEU A 223 38.10 -15.47 -37.11
CA LEU A 223 37.80 -16.55 -38.05
C LEU A 223 37.45 -17.81 -37.27
N VAL A 224 36.49 -18.56 -37.81
CA VAL A 224 36.20 -19.93 -37.37
C VAL A 224 36.84 -20.89 -38.38
N LEU A 225 37.74 -21.74 -37.91
CA LEU A 225 38.44 -22.74 -38.71
C LEU A 225 38.05 -24.13 -38.22
N LEU A 226 37.61 -24.99 -39.14
CA LEU A 226 37.45 -26.41 -38.85
C LEU A 226 38.75 -27.12 -39.22
N GLY A 227 39.44 -27.67 -38.23
CA GLY A 227 40.74 -28.30 -38.34
C GLY A 227 40.67 -29.82 -38.25
N TYR A 228 41.43 -30.49 -39.11
CA TYR A 228 41.77 -31.90 -39.04
C TYR A 228 43.23 -32.04 -38.58
N VAL A 229 43.43 -32.72 -37.45
CA VAL A 229 44.76 -32.90 -36.85
C VAL A 229 45.65 -33.73 -37.77
N LYS A 230 46.86 -33.24 -38.07
CA LYS A 230 47.79 -33.88 -39.01
C LYS A 230 48.29 -35.23 -38.48
N GLU A 231 48.57 -35.28 -37.18
CA GLU A 231 49.10 -36.47 -36.51
C GLU A 231 47.96 -37.39 -36.06
N PRO A 232 48.02 -38.70 -36.36
CA PRO A 232 47.05 -39.65 -35.84
C PRO A 232 47.22 -39.87 -34.33
N ASP A 233 46.24 -40.51 -33.70
CA ASP A 233 46.34 -40.94 -32.31
C ASP A 233 47.37 -42.09 -32.12
N LEU A 234 47.55 -42.54 -30.87
CA LEU A 234 48.46 -43.63 -30.50
C LEU A 234 48.13 -44.96 -31.22
N ASP A 235 46.89 -45.15 -31.65
CA ASP A 235 46.41 -46.33 -32.38
C ASP A 235 46.50 -46.16 -33.91
N GLY A 236 47.05 -45.05 -34.39
CA GLY A 236 47.18 -44.73 -35.81
C GLY A 236 45.87 -44.29 -36.48
N LYS A 237 44.84 -43.92 -35.69
CA LYS A 237 43.53 -43.47 -36.18
C LYS A 237 43.44 -41.95 -36.23
N ALA A 238 42.49 -41.44 -37.01
CA ALA A 238 42.22 -40.01 -37.06
C ALA A 238 41.73 -39.50 -35.69
N GLN A 239 42.26 -38.35 -35.27
CA GLN A 239 41.81 -37.68 -34.06
C GLN A 239 40.48 -36.94 -34.29
N ARG A 240 39.86 -36.45 -33.20
CA ARG A 240 38.64 -35.64 -33.30
C ARG A 240 38.92 -34.36 -34.08
N PRO A 241 38.06 -33.96 -35.03
CA PRO A 241 38.19 -32.65 -35.67
C PRO A 241 37.97 -31.55 -34.63
N GLN A 242 38.68 -30.45 -34.80
CA GLN A 242 38.70 -29.34 -33.86
C GLN A 242 38.15 -28.07 -34.51
N LEU A 243 37.33 -27.34 -33.76
CA LEU A 243 36.81 -26.04 -34.16
C LEU A 243 37.62 -24.96 -33.46
N TYR A 244 38.33 -24.16 -34.25
CA TYR A 244 39.20 -23.09 -33.77
C TYR A 244 38.54 -21.73 -34.01
N VAL A 245 38.53 -20.88 -33.00
CA VAL A 245 38.26 -19.44 -33.14
C VAL A 245 39.59 -18.72 -33.04
N VAL A 246 39.98 -18.04 -34.12
CA VAL A 246 41.31 -17.41 -34.23
C VAL A 246 41.20 -15.93 -34.59
N GLU A 247 42.09 -15.12 -34.03
CA GLU A 247 42.32 -13.75 -34.44
C GLU A 247 43.45 -13.72 -35.49
N PRO A 248 43.15 -13.37 -36.76
CA PRO A 248 44.18 -13.35 -37.79
C PRO A 248 45.11 -12.13 -37.62
N ARG A 249 46.43 -12.37 -37.71
CA ARG A 249 47.47 -11.34 -37.86
C ARG A 249 48.04 -11.39 -39.28
N THR A 250 48.99 -10.51 -39.61
CA THR A 250 49.52 -10.41 -40.98
C THR A 250 50.17 -11.72 -41.46
N GLU A 251 50.96 -12.38 -40.60
CA GLU A 251 51.73 -13.59 -40.93
C GLU A 251 51.47 -14.77 -39.98
N ASP A 252 50.63 -14.59 -38.98
CA ASP A 252 50.33 -15.59 -37.94
C ASP A 252 48.88 -15.40 -37.43
N TYR A 253 48.45 -16.19 -36.44
CA TYR A 253 47.16 -16.05 -35.78
C TYR A 253 47.28 -16.21 -34.27
N VAL A 254 46.31 -15.69 -33.53
CA VAL A 254 46.16 -15.97 -32.10
C VAL A 254 44.95 -16.89 -31.92
N GLU A 255 45.18 -18.04 -31.31
CA GLU A 255 44.10 -18.92 -30.89
C GLU A 255 43.36 -18.31 -29.69
N ILE A 256 42.04 -18.13 -29.83
CA ILE A 256 41.16 -17.63 -28.78
C ILE A 256 40.50 -18.79 -28.04
N CYS A 257 39.99 -19.75 -28.80
CA CYS A 257 39.27 -20.90 -28.29
C CYS A 257 39.39 -22.07 -29.27
N THR A 258 39.48 -23.28 -28.72
CA THR A 258 39.50 -24.54 -29.46
C THR A 258 38.58 -25.54 -28.81
N ASP A 259 37.71 -26.15 -29.60
CA ASP A 259 36.80 -27.20 -29.14
C ASP A 259 36.97 -28.49 -29.97
N SER A 260 36.96 -29.65 -29.32
CA SER A 260 37.14 -30.96 -29.96
C SER A 260 35.79 -31.65 -30.19
N LEU A 261 35.40 -31.80 -31.44
CA LEU A 261 34.06 -32.25 -31.82
C LEU A 261 33.95 -33.79 -31.76
N SER A 262 32.99 -34.30 -31.00
CA SER A 262 32.76 -35.74 -30.80
C SER A 262 31.79 -36.31 -31.85
N LEU A 263 32.17 -36.26 -33.13
CA LEU A 263 31.36 -36.72 -34.25
C LEU A 263 31.38 -38.24 -34.40
N ARG A 264 30.25 -38.88 -34.76
CA ARG A 264 30.16 -40.34 -34.88
C ARG A 264 31.03 -40.85 -36.02
N GLY A 265 31.98 -41.73 -35.69
CA GLY A 265 32.87 -42.37 -36.67
C GLY A 265 34.05 -41.51 -37.13
N TYR A 266 34.39 -40.45 -36.39
CA TYR A 266 35.49 -39.54 -36.74
C TYR A 266 36.81 -40.24 -37.06
N GLN A 267 37.09 -41.39 -36.43
CA GLN A 267 38.32 -42.16 -36.63
C GLN A 267 38.51 -42.69 -38.06
N GLU A 268 37.42 -42.81 -38.84
CA GLU A 268 37.42 -43.34 -40.21
C GLU A 268 37.41 -42.23 -41.27
N TYR A 269 37.30 -40.96 -40.85
CA TYR A 269 37.13 -39.82 -41.74
C TYR A 269 38.45 -39.13 -42.05
N LYS A 270 38.50 -38.47 -43.20
CA LYS A 270 39.61 -37.67 -43.70
C LYS A 270 39.23 -36.19 -43.72
N CYS A 271 40.23 -35.34 -43.97
CA CYS A 271 40.06 -33.88 -44.08
C CYS A 271 38.90 -33.46 -45.00
N ASN A 272 38.71 -34.12 -46.15
CA ASN A 272 37.67 -33.72 -47.14
C ASN A 272 36.25 -34.21 -46.79
N ASP A 273 36.11 -35.09 -45.81
CA ASP A 273 34.81 -35.59 -45.35
C ASP A 273 34.09 -34.55 -44.47
N TYR A 274 34.85 -33.60 -43.92
CA TYR A 274 34.36 -32.49 -43.11
C TYR A 274 34.10 -31.24 -43.95
N HIS A 275 33.04 -30.52 -43.60
CA HIS A 275 32.68 -29.25 -44.23
C HIS A 275 32.24 -28.25 -43.16
N LEU A 276 32.57 -26.98 -43.36
CA LEU A 276 32.05 -25.87 -42.57
C LEU A 276 31.29 -24.94 -43.50
N GLU A 277 30.02 -24.71 -43.20
CA GLU A 277 29.24 -23.63 -43.81
C GLU A 277 28.77 -22.67 -42.72
N CYS A 278 28.54 -21.41 -43.07
CA CYS A 278 28.17 -20.39 -42.10
C CYS A 278 27.01 -19.52 -42.57
N LEU A 279 26.14 -19.17 -41.63
CA LEU A 279 25.09 -18.19 -41.77
C LEU A 279 25.59 -16.90 -41.10
N ILE A 280 26.27 -16.07 -41.89
CA ILE A 280 27.03 -14.91 -41.41
C ILE A 280 26.13 -13.93 -40.63
N GLU A 281 24.89 -13.74 -41.09
CA GLU A 281 23.93 -12.82 -40.45
C GLU A 281 23.50 -13.28 -39.04
N GLU A 282 23.58 -14.59 -38.76
CA GLU A 282 23.22 -15.18 -37.46
C GLU A 282 24.42 -15.63 -36.64
N ASN A 283 25.65 -15.44 -37.14
CA ASN A 283 26.88 -16.02 -36.56
C ASN A 283 26.74 -17.52 -36.26
N ARG A 284 26.05 -18.28 -37.14
CA ARG A 284 25.87 -19.73 -36.98
C ARG A 284 26.76 -20.51 -37.93
N PHE A 285 27.35 -21.58 -37.42
CA PHE A 285 28.27 -22.45 -38.15
C PHE A 285 27.73 -23.86 -38.18
N PHE A 286 27.68 -24.46 -39.36
CA PHE A 286 27.24 -25.81 -39.59
C PHE A 286 28.46 -26.67 -39.94
N ILE A 287 28.84 -27.55 -39.01
CA ILE A 287 29.88 -28.55 -39.20
C ILE A 287 29.22 -29.82 -39.71
N VAL A 288 29.52 -30.19 -40.94
CA VAL A 288 28.95 -31.37 -41.60
C VAL A 288 30.01 -32.46 -41.72
N SER A 289 29.64 -33.67 -41.32
CA SER A 289 30.40 -34.90 -41.49
C SER A 289 29.50 -35.96 -42.15
N PRO A 290 30.04 -37.12 -42.57
CA PRO A 290 29.24 -38.14 -43.24
C PRO A 290 28.04 -38.67 -42.45
N LYS A 291 28.06 -38.58 -41.11
CA LYS A 291 26.99 -39.08 -40.23
C LYS A 291 26.32 -38.01 -39.37
N ASP A 292 26.95 -36.85 -39.17
CA ASP A 292 26.47 -35.81 -38.26
C ASP A 292 26.52 -34.42 -38.87
N VAL A 293 25.53 -33.61 -38.50
CA VAL A 293 25.52 -32.16 -38.68
C VAL A 293 25.49 -31.54 -37.29
N VAL A 294 26.50 -30.75 -36.97
CA VAL A 294 26.61 -30.01 -35.70
C VAL A 294 26.46 -28.53 -35.97
N VAL A 295 25.63 -27.87 -35.17
CA VAL A 295 25.45 -26.42 -35.22
C VAL A 295 26.24 -25.81 -34.08
N ALA A 296 27.14 -24.89 -34.40
CA ALA A 296 27.89 -24.09 -33.44
C ALA A 296 27.45 -22.61 -33.55
N SER A 297 27.27 -21.97 -32.40
CA SER A 297 26.94 -20.55 -32.28
C SER A 297 27.71 -19.93 -31.12
N PRO A 298 27.99 -18.61 -31.14
CA PRO A 298 28.51 -17.90 -29.97
C PRO A 298 27.62 -18.11 -28.76
N TYR A 299 28.25 -18.23 -27.60
CA TYR A 299 27.56 -18.36 -26.32
C TYR A 299 26.76 -17.08 -26.04
N ASP A 300 25.43 -17.19 -26.00
CA ASP A 300 24.54 -16.05 -25.81
C ASP A 300 24.04 -15.95 -24.35
N ALA A 301 23.31 -14.88 -24.05
CA ALA A 301 22.74 -14.67 -22.71
C ALA A 301 21.71 -15.75 -22.34
N ASP A 302 21.00 -16.32 -23.31
CA ASP A 302 20.06 -17.42 -23.10
C ASP A 302 20.80 -18.70 -22.67
N ASP A 303 21.93 -19.02 -23.31
CA ASP A 303 22.76 -20.19 -22.97
C ASP A 303 23.30 -20.07 -21.54
N ARG A 304 23.64 -18.86 -21.10
CA ARG A 304 24.03 -18.59 -19.71
C ARG A 304 22.90 -18.88 -18.73
N VAL A 305 21.70 -18.41 -19.04
CA VAL A 305 20.53 -18.64 -18.19
C VAL A 305 20.18 -20.13 -18.14
N GLN A 306 20.19 -20.82 -19.28
CA GLN A 306 19.95 -22.26 -19.37
C GLN A 306 20.96 -23.05 -18.56
N TRP A 307 22.26 -22.73 -18.69
CA TRP A 307 23.31 -23.37 -17.90
C TRP A 307 23.09 -23.21 -16.40
N LEU A 308 22.72 -22.00 -15.94
CA LEU A 308 22.43 -21.74 -14.52
C LEU A 308 21.23 -22.55 -14.01
N ILE A 309 20.20 -22.72 -14.84
CA ILE A 309 19.02 -23.54 -14.51
C ILE A 309 19.40 -25.02 -14.38
N GLU A 310 20.16 -25.56 -15.34
CA GLU A 310 20.59 -26.96 -15.34
C GLU A 310 21.48 -27.32 -14.14
N HIS A 311 22.22 -26.34 -13.61
CA HIS A 311 23.07 -26.50 -12.44
C HIS A 311 22.39 -26.09 -11.12
N GLY A 312 21.08 -25.85 -11.12
CA GLY A 312 20.30 -25.52 -9.91
C GLY A 312 20.56 -24.12 -9.34
N LYS A 313 21.26 -23.24 -10.07
CA LYS A 313 21.60 -21.87 -9.63
C LYS A 313 20.52 -20.87 -10.04
N TYR A 314 19.30 -21.10 -9.57
CA TYR A 314 18.11 -20.36 -10.02
C TYR A 314 18.09 -18.87 -9.64
N GLU A 315 18.65 -18.49 -8.48
CA GLU A 315 18.73 -17.08 -8.08
C GLU A 315 19.62 -16.28 -9.04
N ALA A 316 20.83 -16.80 -9.31
CA ALA A 316 21.73 -16.22 -10.30
C ALA A 316 21.14 -16.26 -11.72
N ALA A 317 20.35 -17.28 -12.06
CA ALA A 317 19.63 -17.34 -13.33
C ALA A 317 18.61 -16.19 -13.43
N MET A 318 17.86 -15.92 -12.35
CA MET A 318 16.89 -14.83 -12.32
C MET A 318 17.56 -13.46 -12.41
N GLU A 319 18.68 -13.26 -11.70
CA GLU A 319 19.49 -12.04 -11.82
C GLU A 319 20.00 -11.84 -13.24
N ALA A 320 20.54 -12.89 -13.87
CA ALA A 320 20.98 -12.85 -15.25
C ALA A 320 19.83 -12.45 -16.19
N VAL A 321 18.64 -13.02 -16.01
CA VAL A 321 17.47 -12.62 -16.81
C VAL A 321 17.13 -11.13 -16.64
N THR A 322 17.11 -10.63 -15.40
CA THR A 322 16.84 -9.20 -15.15
C THR A 322 17.91 -8.26 -15.71
N GLN A 323 19.17 -8.70 -15.76
CA GLN A 323 20.28 -7.90 -16.31
C GLN A 323 20.21 -7.78 -17.83
N PHE A 324 19.78 -8.85 -18.53
CA PHE A 324 19.72 -8.91 -19.99
C PHE A 324 18.30 -8.62 -20.55
N GLU A 325 17.35 -8.26 -19.70
CA GLU A 325 15.94 -8.07 -20.06
C GLU A 325 15.78 -7.02 -21.16
N GLY A 326 15.24 -7.44 -22.32
CA GLY A 326 14.90 -6.56 -23.45
C GLY A 326 16.03 -6.24 -24.43
N ARG A 327 17.25 -6.79 -24.28
CA ARG A 327 18.33 -6.59 -25.26
C ARG A 327 18.86 -7.89 -25.89
N ASP A 328 19.03 -8.96 -25.11
CA ASP A 328 19.77 -10.16 -25.59
C ASP A 328 19.09 -11.51 -25.32
N LEU A 329 17.93 -11.56 -24.65
CA LEU A 329 17.20 -12.81 -24.34
C LEU A 329 16.04 -13.04 -25.31
N LYS A 330 16.04 -14.18 -25.99
CA LYS A 330 15.00 -14.64 -26.93
C LYS A 330 14.26 -15.88 -26.42
N ARG A 331 14.93 -16.76 -25.66
CA ARG A 331 14.39 -18.07 -25.23
C ARG A 331 13.83 -18.04 -23.81
N HIS A 332 14.50 -17.37 -22.87
CA HIS A 332 14.15 -17.40 -21.45
C HIS A 332 13.49 -16.10 -20.98
N THR A 333 12.35 -16.24 -20.30
CA THR A 333 11.65 -15.13 -19.64
C THR A 333 11.76 -15.21 -18.13
N LEU A 334 11.67 -14.07 -17.45
CA LEU A 334 11.70 -13.98 -15.99
C LEU A 334 10.63 -14.87 -15.34
N LEU A 335 9.46 -14.95 -15.98
CA LEU A 335 8.36 -15.80 -15.53
C LEU A 335 8.71 -17.29 -15.59
N GLN A 336 9.32 -17.76 -16.69
CA GLN A 336 9.67 -19.18 -16.85
C GLN A 336 10.76 -19.60 -15.87
N VAL A 337 11.82 -18.81 -15.75
CA VAL A 337 12.92 -19.08 -14.81
C VAL A 337 12.43 -18.99 -13.37
N GLY A 338 11.59 -18.00 -13.08
CA GLY A 338 10.97 -17.83 -11.78
C GLY A 338 10.07 -19.01 -11.39
N ARG A 339 9.26 -19.54 -12.32
CA ARG A 339 8.43 -20.73 -12.06
C ARG A 339 9.27 -21.97 -11.80
N ALA A 340 10.32 -22.19 -12.60
CA ALA A 340 11.25 -23.28 -12.36
C ALA A 340 11.93 -23.17 -10.98
N TYR A 341 12.30 -21.95 -10.58
CA TYR A 341 12.85 -21.72 -9.24
C TYR A 341 11.82 -21.99 -8.13
N LEU A 342 10.57 -21.56 -8.31
CA LEU A 342 9.51 -21.80 -7.35
C LEU A 342 9.23 -23.30 -7.19
N ASP A 343 9.15 -24.05 -8.29
CA ASP A 343 8.99 -25.51 -8.25
C ASP A 343 10.17 -26.20 -7.54
N HIS A 344 11.40 -25.70 -7.74
CA HIS A 344 12.58 -26.18 -7.01
C HIS A 344 12.51 -25.87 -5.51
N LEU A 345 12.13 -24.65 -5.10
CA LEU A 345 11.99 -24.28 -3.68
C LEU A 345 10.88 -25.08 -2.99
N LEU A 346 9.78 -25.35 -3.68
CA LEU A 346 8.71 -26.22 -3.17
C LEU A 346 9.20 -27.67 -3.00
N PHE A 347 10.03 -28.17 -3.92
CA PHE A 347 10.65 -29.49 -3.80
C PHE A 347 11.64 -29.58 -2.62
N GLU A 348 12.46 -28.55 -2.41
CA GLU A 348 13.39 -28.46 -1.27
C GLU A 348 12.72 -28.10 0.07
N GLN A 349 11.39 -27.94 0.10
CA GLN A 349 10.60 -27.57 1.30
C GLN A 349 10.94 -26.18 1.89
N LYS A 350 11.48 -25.27 1.09
CA LYS A 350 11.78 -23.88 1.48
C LYS A 350 10.58 -22.96 1.22
N PHE A 351 9.48 -23.19 1.94
CA PHE A 351 8.18 -22.57 1.65
C PHE A 351 8.16 -21.05 1.85
N ASP A 352 8.88 -20.51 2.83
CA ASP A 352 8.92 -19.07 3.11
C ASP A 352 9.60 -18.26 2.00
N GLU A 353 10.68 -18.81 1.43
CA GLU A 353 11.39 -18.22 0.29
C GLU A 353 10.54 -18.30 -0.97
N ALA A 354 9.86 -19.44 -1.18
CA ALA A 354 8.92 -19.61 -2.29
C ALA A 354 7.76 -18.59 -2.21
N GLY A 355 7.23 -18.31 -1.01
CA GLY A 355 6.19 -17.30 -0.80
C GLY A 355 6.65 -15.88 -1.17
N LYS A 356 7.87 -15.49 -0.79
CA LYS A 356 8.47 -14.20 -1.19
C LYS A 356 8.66 -14.12 -2.70
N LEU A 357 9.03 -15.24 -3.32
CA LEU A 357 9.30 -15.34 -4.74
C LEU A 357 8.02 -15.13 -5.58
N CYS A 358 6.88 -15.62 -5.11
CA CYS A 358 5.56 -15.37 -5.74
C CYS A 358 5.31 -13.87 -5.97
N LEU A 359 5.63 -13.02 -4.99
CA LEU A 359 5.42 -11.57 -5.09
C LEU A 359 6.26 -10.95 -6.22
N LYS A 360 7.50 -11.41 -6.40
CA LYS A 360 8.42 -10.91 -7.43
C LYS A 360 7.99 -11.33 -8.84
N ILE A 361 7.47 -12.56 -9.00
CA ILE A 361 7.23 -13.16 -10.32
C ILE A 361 5.80 -12.94 -10.83
N LEU A 362 4.79 -13.09 -9.95
CA LEU A 362 3.39 -13.20 -10.37
C LEU A 362 2.72 -11.84 -10.58
N GLY A 363 3.28 -10.78 -9.99
CA GLY A 363 2.81 -9.41 -10.17
C GLY A 363 1.31 -9.27 -9.89
N LYS A 364 0.57 -8.73 -10.86
CA LYS A 364 -0.88 -8.45 -10.78
C LYS A 364 -1.77 -9.49 -11.47
N ASP A 365 -1.21 -10.57 -12.01
CA ASP A 365 -1.98 -11.54 -12.80
C ASP A 365 -2.72 -12.55 -11.90
N LYS A 366 -4.06 -12.47 -11.88
CA LYS A 366 -4.91 -13.30 -11.01
C LYS A 366 -4.75 -14.80 -11.30
N ARG A 367 -4.82 -15.22 -12.57
CA ARG A 367 -4.80 -16.65 -12.93
C ARG A 367 -3.51 -17.34 -12.48
N ARG A 368 -2.39 -16.63 -12.62
CA ARG A 368 -1.08 -17.17 -12.23
C ARG A 368 -0.96 -17.32 -10.71
N TRP A 369 -1.49 -16.36 -9.96
CA TRP A 369 -1.57 -16.48 -8.50
C TRP A 369 -2.39 -17.69 -8.08
N GLU A 370 -3.53 -17.94 -8.73
CA GLU A 370 -4.40 -19.09 -8.43
C GLU A 370 -3.65 -20.42 -8.65
N GLU A 371 -3.02 -20.60 -9.81
CA GLU A 371 -2.23 -21.80 -10.15
C GLU A 371 -1.13 -22.10 -9.12
N GLU A 372 -0.32 -21.10 -8.75
CA GLU A 372 0.77 -21.31 -7.80
C GLU A 372 0.23 -21.55 -6.38
N VAL A 373 -0.81 -20.85 -5.94
CA VAL A 373 -1.41 -21.04 -4.61
C VAL A 373 -1.99 -22.45 -4.45
N PHE A 374 -2.56 -23.04 -5.52
CA PHE A 374 -2.97 -24.45 -5.50
C PHE A 374 -1.79 -25.42 -5.28
N LYS A 375 -0.57 -25.10 -5.73
CA LYS A 375 0.62 -25.92 -5.42
C LYS A 375 0.94 -25.88 -3.92
N PHE A 376 0.91 -24.70 -3.29
CA PHE A 376 1.08 -24.56 -1.84
C PHE A 376 -0.03 -25.27 -1.05
N ALA A 377 -1.28 -25.21 -1.53
CA ALA A 377 -2.41 -25.91 -0.90
C ALA A 377 -2.21 -27.44 -0.88
N ARG A 378 -1.75 -28.04 -1.99
CA ARG A 378 -1.48 -29.48 -2.07
C ARG A 378 -0.41 -29.93 -1.07
N LEU A 379 0.50 -29.03 -0.71
CA LEU A 379 1.57 -29.27 0.25
C LEU A 379 1.20 -28.88 1.70
N GLN A 380 -0.01 -28.35 1.94
CA GLN A 380 -0.47 -27.84 3.24
C GLN A 380 0.45 -26.74 3.81
N GLN A 381 0.89 -25.82 2.94
CA GLN A 381 1.80 -24.72 3.28
C GLN A 381 1.25 -23.36 2.83
N LEU A 382 -0.07 -23.18 2.85
CA LEU A 382 -0.71 -21.90 2.48
C LEU A 382 -0.31 -20.75 3.42
N ARG A 383 0.12 -21.07 4.64
CA ARG A 383 0.61 -20.08 5.61
C ARG A 383 1.83 -19.30 5.13
N ALA A 384 2.72 -19.92 4.35
CA ALA A 384 3.93 -19.27 3.86
C ALA A 384 3.62 -18.16 2.83
N VAL A 385 2.56 -18.36 2.03
CA VAL A 385 2.13 -17.44 0.97
C VAL A 385 1.04 -16.46 1.41
N SER A 386 0.33 -16.72 2.51
CA SER A 386 -0.86 -15.94 2.94
C SER A 386 -0.63 -14.44 3.07
N ARG A 387 0.57 -14.02 3.50
CA ARG A 387 0.97 -12.61 3.67
C ARG A 387 1.20 -11.87 2.34
N TYR A 388 1.44 -12.59 1.25
CA TYR A 388 1.75 -12.02 -0.06
C TYR A 388 0.56 -12.07 -1.04
N LEU A 389 -0.56 -12.67 -0.63
CA LEU A 389 -1.74 -12.76 -1.47
C LEU A 389 -2.26 -11.35 -1.84
N PRO A 390 -2.65 -11.12 -3.11
CA PRO A 390 -3.23 -9.85 -3.53
C PRO A 390 -4.47 -9.49 -2.68
N ARG A 391 -4.59 -8.21 -2.27
CA ARG A 391 -5.75 -7.67 -1.55
C ARG A 391 -6.20 -6.38 -2.26
N GLY A 392 -7.52 -6.16 -2.42
CA GLY A 392 -8.08 -4.98 -3.11
C GLY A 392 -8.59 -5.28 -4.54
N ASP A 393 -8.38 -4.37 -5.50
CA ASP A 393 -8.93 -4.47 -6.86
C ASP A 393 -8.53 -5.76 -7.60
N ASN A 394 -7.36 -6.31 -7.25
CA ASN A 394 -6.84 -7.55 -7.79
C ASN A 394 -7.08 -8.78 -6.89
N ALA A 395 -8.07 -8.76 -6.00
CA ALA A 395 -8.44 -9.91 -5.19
C ALA A 395 -8.70 -11.16 -6.05
N LEU A 396 -8.25 -12.30 -5.52
CA LEU A 396 -8.43 -13.63 -6.10
C LEU A 396 -9.86 -14.14 -5.83
N GLU A 397 -10.18 -15.34 -6.32
CA GLU A 397 -11.46 -15.97 -6.01
C GLU A 397 -11.63 -16.24 -4.50
N PRO A 398 -12.85 -16.06 -3.94
CA PRO A 398 -13.12 -16.22 -2.51
C PRO A 398 -12.66 -17.56 -1.91
N HIS A 399 -12.76 -18.64 -2.69
CA HIS A 399 -12.36 -19.98 -2.27
C HIS A 399 -10.88 -20.07 -1.83
N ILE A 400 -9.99 -19.27 -2.42
CA ILE A 400 -8.56 -19.31 -2.10
C ILE A 400 -8.30 -18.75 -0.70
N TYR A 401 -8.94 -17.63 -0.37
CA TYR A 401 -8.88 -17.04 0.97
C TYR A 401 -9.50 -17.98 1.99
N GLU A 402 -10.61 -18.63 1.64
CA GLU A 402 -11.22 -19.66 2.48
C GLU A 402 -10.26 -20.81 2.77
N MET A 403 -9.57 -21.37 1.77
CA MET A 403 -8.59 -22.45 1.96
C MET A 403 -7.47 -22.05 2.94
N VAL A 404 -6.97 -20.82 2.84
CA VAL A 404 -5.96 -20.30 3.77
C VAL A 404 -6.54 -20.21 5.19
N LEU A 405 -7.75 -19.65 5.33
CA LEU A 405 -8.45 -19.55 6.61
C LEU A 405 -8.70 -20.93 7.24
N TYR A 406 -9.09 -21.94 6.45
CA TYR A 406 -9.27 -23.32 6.90
C TYR A 406 -7.95 -23.95 7.39
N GLU A 407 -6.83 -23.68 6.72
CA GLU A 407 -5.51 -24.19 7.14
C GLU A 407 -5.07 -23.55 8.47
N TYR A 408 -5.22 -22.23 8.62
CA TYR A 408 -4.96 -21.54 9.89
C TYR A 408 -5.89 -22.02 11.01
N LEU A 409 -7.19 -22.24 10.72
CA LEU A 409 -8.15 -22.72 11.71
C LEU A 409 -7.74 -24.07 12.34
N LYS A 410 -7.19 -24.98 11.52
CA LYS A 410 -6.76 -26.32 11.98
C LYS A 410 -5.41 -26.32 12.68
N MET A 411 -4.47 -25.49 12.22
CA MET A 411 -3.06 -25.59 12.62
C MET A 411 -2.62 -24.47 13.58
N GLU A 412 -3.22 -23.29 13.51
CA GLU A 412 -2.83 -22.10 14.28
C GLU A 412 -4.02 -21.14 14.52
N PRO A 413 -4.88 -21.41 15.53
CA PRO A 413 -6.09 -20.64 15.81
C PRO A 413 -5.84 -19.14 16.07
N GLN A 414 -4.69 -18.78 16.64
CA GLN A 414 -4.31 -17.38 16.85
C GLN A 414 -4.06 -16.65 15.52
N GLY A 415 -3.40 -17.30 14.57
CA GLY A 415 -3.19 -16.77 13.22
C GLY A 415 -4.51 -16.59 12.48
N PHE A 416 -5.46 -17.52 12.65
CA PHE A 416 -6.81 -17.39 12.11
C PHE A 416 -7.52 -16.12 12.61
N LEU A 417 -7.51 -15.87 13.92
CA LEU A 417 -8.12 -14.66 14.49
C LEU A 417 -7.50 -13.37 13.93
N ASN A 418 -6.18 -13.33 13.79
CA ASN A 418 -5.47 -12.18 13.22
C ASN A 418 -5.87 -11.94 11.75
N LEU A 419 -5.99 -13.01 10.96
CA LEU A 419 -6.43 -12.90 9.56
C LEU A 419 -7.89 -12.43 9.45
N VAL A 420 -8.79 -12.94 10.29
CA VAL A 420 -10.19 -12.48 10.31
C VAL A 420 -10.30 -11.00 10.69
N LYS A 421 -9.43 -10.49 11.57
CA LYS A 421 -9.35 -9.06 11.92
C LYS A 421 -8.79 -8.20 10.77
N GLU A 422 -7.81 -8.71 10.03
CA GLU A 422 -7.11 -7.97 8.98
C GLU A 422 -7.85 -7.99 7.63
N TRP A 423 -8.48 -9.12 7.27
CA TRP A 423 -9.07 -9.33 5.96
C TRP A 423 -10.48 -8.75 5.85
N SER A 424 -10.74 -8.05 4.74
CA SER A 424 -12.08 -7.56 4.42
C SER A 424 -13.06 -8.75 4.24
N PRO A 425 -14.31 -8.65 4.74
CA PRO A 425 -15.33 -9.67 4.57
C PRO A 425 -15.77 -9.87 3.11
N THR A 426 -15.34 -9.02 2.19
CA THR A 426 -15.57 -9.17 0.74
C THR A 426 -14.63 -10.18 0.08
N LEU A 427 -13.57 -10.62 0.78
CA LEU A 427 -12.56 -11.52 0.23
C LEU A 427 -12.93 -13.01 0.33
N TYR A 428 -13.87 -13.38 1.20
CA TYR A 428 -14.24 -14.78 1.45
C TYR A 428 -15.74 -14.90 1.75
N ASN A 429 -16.30 -16.10 1.57
CA ASN A 429 -17.68 -16.37 1.93
C ASN A 429 -17.82 -16.51 3.46
N VAL A 430 -18.29 -15.45 4.13
CA VAL A 430 -18.45 -15.39 5.59
C VAL A 430 -19.28 -16.58 6.14
N PRO A 431 -20.46 -16.93 5.59
CA PRO A 431 -21.21 -18.12 6.00
C PRO A 431 -20.41 -19.44 5.98
N ALA A 432 -19.59 -19.67 4.94
CA ALA A 432 -18.80 -20.88 4.83
C ALA A 432 -17.75 -20.96 5.95
N VAL A 433 -17.05 -19.85 6.20
CA VAL A 433 -16.05 -19.74 7.29
C VAL A 433 -16.71 -19.85 8.67
N VAL A 434 -17.91 -19.29 8.87
CA VAL A 434 -18.68 -19.44 10.12
C VAL A 434 -18.99 -20.91 10.40
N ASN A 435 -19.49 -21.66 9.39
CA ASN A 435 -19.79 -23.08 9.55
C ASN A 435 -18.52 -23.88 9.88
N ALA A 436 -17.39 -23.56 9.24
CA ALA A 436 -16.09 -24.15 9.53
C ALA A 436 -15.67 -24.00 11.00
N VAL A 437 -15.80 -22.78 11.52
CA VAL A 437 -15.43 -22.44 12.90
C VAL A 437 -16.35 -23.16 13.88
N LEU A 438 -17.66 -23.23 13.59
CA LEU A 438 -18.63 -23.97 14.39
C LEU A 438 -18.32 -25.48 14.43
N GLU A 439 -18.02 -26.10 13.29
CA GLU A 439 -17.62 -27.50 13.22
C GLU A 439 -16.33 -27.75 14.03
N HIS A 440 -15.34 -26.86 13.92
CA HIS A 440 -14.08 -26.97 14.65
C HIS A 440 -14.27 -26.79 16.17
N LEU A 441 -15.17 -25.89 16.60
CA LEU A 441 -15.55 -25.67 18.00
C LEU A 441 -16.25 -26.87 18.64
N ILE A 442 -16.93 -27.72 17.86
CA ILE A 442 -17.56 -28.95 18.36
C ILE A 442 -16.49 -30.00 18.70
N VAL A 443 -15.40 -30.04 17.93
CA VAL A 443 -14.37 -31.08 18.03
C VAL A 443 -13.25 -30.71 19.01
N ASN A 444 -12.87 -29.43 19.11
CA ASN A 444 -11.71 -28.97 19.90
C ASN A 444 -12.10 -27.97 21.00
N ASP A 445 -11.74 -28.27 22.25
CA ASP A 445 -12.08 -27.48 23.45
C ASP A 445 -10.96 -26.50 23.87
N SER A 446 -9.72 -26.70 23.39
CA SER A 446 -8.51 -26.01 23.87
C SER A 446 -8.46 -24.51 23.57
N ASP A 447 -9.14 -24.04 22.52
CA ASP A 447 -9.00 -22.67 21.98
C ASP A 447 -10.34 -21.93 21.87
N LYS A 448 -11.32 -22.33 22.69
CA LYS A 448 -12.69 -21.81 22.64
C LYS A 448 -12.76 -20.29 22.71
N THR A 449 -11.94 -19.64 23.53
CA THR A 449 -11.99 -18.18 23.68
C THR A 449 -11.60 -17.44 22.39
N LEU A 450 -10.51 -17.85 21.73
CA LEU A 450 -10.03 -17.26 20.49
C LEU A 450 -11.00 -17.50 19.32
N LEU A 451 -11.56 -18.71 19.23
CA LEU A 451 -12.49 -19.08 18.18
C LEU A 451 -13.86 -18.41 18.35
N LEU A 452 -14.33 -18.25 19.59
CA LEU A 452 -15.55 -17.49 19.89
C LEU A 452 -15.38 -16.00 19.55
N GLU A 453 -14.19 -15.42 19.74
CA GLU A 453 -13.89 -14.04 19.38
C GLU A 453 -13.92 -13.88 17.85
N ALA A 454 -13.24 -14.78 17.12
CA ALA A 454 -13.28 -14.80 15.66
C ALA A 454 -14.71 -14.99 15.13
N LEU A 455 -15.49 -15.87 15.76
CA LEU A 455 -16.90 -16.10 15.43
C LEU A 455 -17.77 -14.85 15.68
N ALA A 456 -17.50 -14.11 16.75
CA ALA A 456 -18.22 -12.87 17.04
C ALA A 456 -17.94 -11.79 15.99
N ILE A 457 -16.69 -11.69 15.52
CA ILE A 457 -16.29 -10.80 14.41
C ILE A 457 -16.99 -11.23 13.11
N LEU A 458 -16.98 -12.52 12.77
CA LEU A 458 -17.65 -13.06 11.58
C LEU A 458 -19.16 -12.83 11.60
N TYR A 459 -19.85 -13.03 12.75
CA TYR A 459 -21.27 -12.71 12.87
C TYR A 459 -21.56 -11.22 12.74
N SER A 460 -20.64 -10.36 13.18
CA SER A 460 -20.74 -8.92 12.99
C SER A 460 -20.66 -8.55 11.50
N HIS A 461 -19.79 -9.22 10.74
CA HIS A 461 -19.72 -9.06 9.29
C HIS A 461 -20.98 -9.58 8.56
N GLU A 462 -21.61 -10.65 9.07
CA GLU A 462 -22.88 -11.18 8.55
C GLU A 462 -24.11 -10.36 8.95
N LYS A 463 -23.93 -9.26 9.71
CA LYS A 463 -25.00 -8.44 10.31
C LYS A 463 -25.93 -9.21 11.26
N LYS A 464 -25.49 -10.34 11.80
CA LYS A 464 -26.22 -11.12 12.82
C LYS A 464 -25.78 -10.69 14.22
N TYR A 465 -26.14 -9.46 14.57
CA TYR A 465 -25.63 -8.79 15.76
C TYR A 465 -26.06 -9.45 17.08
N ASP A 466 -27.24 -10.07 17.13
CA ASP A 466 -27.71 -10.79 18.34
C ASP A 466 -26.81 -11.99 18.67
N LYS A 467 -26.36 -12.71 17.63
CA LYS A 467 -25.45 -13.86 17.78
C LYS A 467 -24.03 -13.41 18.11
N ALA A 468 -23.56 -12.34 17.47
CA ALA A 468 -22.27 -11.73 17.80
C ALA A 468 -22.24 -11.30 19.27
N PHE A 469 -23.30 -10.62 19.72
CA PHE A 469 -23.49 -10.16 21.09
C PHE A 469 -23.47 -11.32 22.09
N ALA A 470 -24.22 -12.39 21.85
CA ALA A 470 -24.25 -13.56 22.73
C ALA A 470 -22.87 -14.23 22.89
N MET A 471 -22.05 -14.29 21.82
CA MET A 471 -20.70 -14.85 21.90
C MET A 471 -19.76 -13.93 22.70
N TYR A 472 -19.85 -12.64 22.46
CA TYR A 472 -19.11 -11.59 23.13
C TYR A 472 -19.40 -11.49 24.64
N LEU A 473 -20.65 -11.68 25.04
CA LEU A 473 -21.08 -11.75 26.44
C LEU A 473 -20.52 -13.01 27.14
N LYS A 474 -20.54 -14.18 26.46
CA LYS A 474 -19.91 -15.40 26.96
C LYS A 474 -18.40 -15.25 27.17
N LEU A 475 -17.75 -14.43 26.37
CA LEU A 475 -16.32 -14.14 26.47
C LEU A 475 -15.97 -13.12 27.56
N ARG A 476 -16.98 -12.45 28.15
CA ARG A 476 -16.79 -11.30 29.05
C ARG A 476 -15.82 -10.26 28.46
N HIS A 477 -15.91 -10.01 27.16
CA HIS A 477 -15.05 -9.03 26.49
C HIS A 477 -15.55 -7.60 26.75
N LYS A 478 -14.69 -6.59 26.81
CA LYS A 478 -15.16 -5.20 27.04
C LYS A 478 -15.69 -4.52 25.76
N ASP A 479 -15.28 -4.99 24.58
CA ASP A 479 -15.72 -4.39 23.30
C ASP A 479 -17.22 -4.61 22.98
N VAL A 480 -17.92 -5.40 23.81
CA VAL A 480 -19.37 -5.57 23.74
C VAL A 480 -20.09 -4.23 23.84
N PHE A 481 -19.59 -3.32 24.68
CA PHE A 481 -20.16 -2.00 24.80
C PHE A 481 -20.02 -1.20 23.48
N GLN A 482 -18.90 -1.32 22.76
CA GLN A 482 -18.71 -0.66 21.46
C GLN A 482 -19.64 -1.24 20.38
N LEU A 483 -19.82 -2.56 20.37
CA LEU A 483 -20.69 -3.25 19.43
C LEU A 483 -22.15 -2.82 19.58
N ILE A 484 -22.62 -2.71 20.83
CA ILE A 484 -23.94 -2.17 21.18
C ILE A 484 -24.11 -0.75 20.59
N HIS A 485 -23.17 0.15 20.85
CA HIS A 485 -23.26 1.55 20.42
C HIS A 485 -23.27 1.67 18.89
N LYS A 486 -22.44 0.87 18.21
CA LYS A 486 -22.28 0.93 16.75
C LYS A 486 -23.50 0.39 16.00
N HIS A 487 -24.20 -0.60 16.57
CA HIS A 487 -25.29 -1.30 15.90
C HIS A 487 -26.67 -1.11 16.54
N ASN A 488 -26.79 -0.22 17.54
CA ASN A 488 -28.04 0.21 18.17
C ASN A 488 -28.86 -0.95 18.77
N LEU A 489 -28.20 -1.89 19.45
CA LEU A 489 -28.79 -3.13 19.98
C LEU A 489 -29.54 -2.98 21.31
N PHE A 490 -30.01 -1.77 21.65
CA PHE A 490 -30.54 -1.43 22.97
C PHE A 490 -31.80 -2.23 23.38
N GLY A 491 -32.58 -2.72 22.41
CA GLY A 491 -33.75 -3.56 22.68
C GLY A 491 -33.40 -4.95 23.23
N ALA A 492 -32.27 -5.53 22.80
CA ALA A 492 -31.81 -6.84 23.28
C ALA A 492 -31.13 -6.77 24.66
N ILE A 493 -30.78 -5.57 25.13
CA ILE A 493 -30.04 -5.35 26.37
C ILE A 493 -30.94 -5.41 27.60
N HIS A 494 -32.24 -5.15 27.46
CA HIS A 494 -33.17 -5.07 28.58
C HIS A 494 -33.19 -6.30 29.49
N ASP A 495 -32.93 -7.49 28.95
CA ASP A 495 -32.90 -8.74 29.70
C ASP A 495 -31.51 -9.09 30.26
N MET A 496 -30.46 -8.39 29.85
CA MET A 496 -29.05 -8.67 30.19
C MET A 496 -28.38 -7.50 30.92
N ILE A 497 -29.18 -6.62 31.55
CA ILE A 497 -28.69 -5.45 32.29
C ILE A 497 -27.78 -5.86 33.46
N GLU A 498 -28.14 -6.92 34.20
CA GLU A 498 -27.32 -7.43 35.31
C GLU A 498 -25.99 -8.01 34.79
N ASP A 499 -26.02 -8.77 33.70
CA ASP A 499 -24.81 -9.35 33.09
C ASP A 499 -23.83 -8.27 32.59
N LEU A 500 -24.34 -7.14 32.08
CA LEU A 500 -23.51 -5.99 31.68
C LEU A 500 -22.90 -5.25 32.87
N MET A 501 -23.64 -5.14 33.97
CA MET A 501 -23.12 -4.54 35.22
C MET A 501 -22.04 -5.43 35.85
N ASP A 502 -22.19 -6.76 35.79
CA ASP A 502 -21.16 -7.73 36.20
C ASP A 502 -19.89 -7.65 35.33
N LEU A 503 -20.04 -7.26 34.06
CA LEU A 503 -18.93 -7.17 33.11
C LEU A 503 -18.05 -5.93 33.35
N ASP A 504 -18.65 -4.74 33.35
CA ASP A 504 -17.97 -3.48 33.62
C ASP A 504 -18.98 -2.42 34.06
N VAL A 505 -19.00 -2.15 35.37
CA VAL A 505 -19.93 -1.23 36.02
C VAL A 505 -19.87 0.18 35.42
N ASP A 506 -18.67 0.72 35.20
CA ASP A 506 -18.51 2.12 34.76
C ASP A 506 -18.97 2.30 33.31
N GLN A 507 -18.61 1.35 32.43
CA GLN A 507 -19.05 1.39 31.02
C GLN A 507 -20.54 1.11 30.86
N ALA A 508 -21.09 0.17 31.65
CA ALA A 508 -22.52 -0.13 31.66
C ALA A 508 -23.34 1.08 32.13
N ILE A 509 -22.94 1.71 33.25
CA ILE A 509 -23.61 2.93 33.76
C ILE A 509 -23.51 4.07 32.76
N SER A 510 -22.33 4.33 32.17
CA SER A 510 -22.17 5.38 31.16
C SER A 510 -23.12 5.19 29.97
N MET A 511 -23.27 3.94 29.52
CA MET A 511 -24.18 3.56 28.44
C MET A 511 -25.65 3.72 28.83
N PHE A 512 -26.05 3.25 30.01
CA PHE A 512 -27.44 3.34 30.48
C PHE A 512 -27.90 4.79 30.65
N LEU A 513 -26.97 5.69 30.96
CA LEU A 513 -27.24 7.11 31.14
C LEU A 513 -27.26 7.92 29.82
N GLU A 514 -27.05 7.30 28.65
CA GLU A 514 -27.19 7.97 27.37
C GLU A 514 -28.66 8.28 27.04
N LYS A 515 -28.93 9.55 26.69
CA LYS A 515 -30.29 10.03 26.42
C LYS A 515 -30.96 9.25 25.28
N GLU A 516 -32.27 9.03 25.44
CA GLU A 516 -33.20 8.48 24.44
C GLU A 516 -33.02 6.99 24.05
N ARG A 517 -32.12 6.25 24.73
CA ARG A 517 -31.81 4.85 24.38
C ARG A 517 -32.43 3.82 25.31
N ILE A 518 -32.30 4.00 26.62
CA ILE A 518 -32.88 3.09 27.63
C ILE A 518 -33.66 3.93 28.66
N PRO A 519 -34.97 3.69 28.87
CA PRO A 519 -35.72 4.38 29.91
C PRO A 519 -35.21 4.02 31.31
N SER A 520 -35.07 5.01 32.19
CA SER A 520 -34.60 4.82 33.57
C SER A 520 -35.49 3.84 34.36
N GLU A 521 -36.78 3.77 34.03
CA GLU A 521 -37.75 2.85 34.63
C GLU A 521 -37.40 1.38 34.39
N VAL A 522 -36.88 1.05 33.21
CA VAL A 522 -36.54 -0.34 32.85
C VAL A 522 -35.30 -0.79 33.62
N VAL A 523 -34.29 0.08 33.71
CA VAL A 523 -33.05 -0.20 34.46
C VAL A 523 -33.35 -0.38 35.95
N VAL A 524 -34.14 0.51 36.55
CA VAL A 524 -34.52 0.43 37.98
C VAL A 524 -35.36 -0.82 38.27
N THR A 525 -36.27 -1.21 37.36
CA THR A 525 -37.10 -2.41 37.56
C THR A 525 -36.26 -3.68 37.54
N ARG A 526 -35.28 -3.78 36.65
CA ARG A 526 -34.39 -4.94 36.55
C ARG A 526 -33.41 -5.00 37.71
N LEU A 527 -32.81 -3.87 38.10
CA LEU A 527 -31.85 -3.80 39.21
C LEU A 527 -32.48 -3.81 40.61
N LYS A 528 -33.82 -3.90 40.73
CA LYS A 528 -34.51 -3.85 42.03
C LYS A 528 -34.07 -4.94 43.02
N ASN A 529 -33.67 -6.10 42.51
CA ASN A 529 -33.21 -7.22 43.33
C ASN A 529 -31.76 -7.04 43.81
N ASN A 530 -30.94 -6.25 43.08
CA ASN A 530 -29.55 -6.00 43.41
C ASN A 530 -29.36 -4.54 43.88
N GLN A 531 -29.54 -4.33 45.19
CA GLN A 531 -29.51 -3.01 45.82
C GLN A 531 -28.18 -2.26 45.62
N TYR A 532 -27.06 -2.98 45.45
CA TYR A 532 -25.74 -2.37 45.25
C TYR A 532 -25.57 -1.79 43.84
N TYR A 533 -25.97 -2.52 42.79
CA TYR A 533 -25.95 -2.01 41.42
C TYR A 533 -26.99 -0.90 41.20
N LEU A 534 -28.14 -1.01 41.88
CA LEU A 534 -29.14 0.05 41.90
C LEU A 534 -28.59 1.34 42.52
N TYR A 535 -27.85 1.24 43.63
CA TYR A 535 -27.16 2.38 44.24
C TYR A 535 -26.19 3.05 43.27
N LEU A 536 -25.30 2.28 42.63
CA LEU A 536 -24.29 2.83 41.72
C LEU A 536 -24.91 3.53 40.50
N TYR A 537 -25.96 2.93 39.93
CA TYR A 537 -26.69 3.53 38.82
C TYR A 537 -27.40 4.83 39.23
N LEU A 538 -28.08 4.85 40.39
CA LEU A 538 -28.80 6.04 40.87
C LEU A 538 -27.88 7.17 41.34
N ASP A 539 -26.72 6.88 41.95
CA ASP A 539 -25.67 7.87 42.29
C ASP A 539 -25.12 8.53 41.01
N ALA A 540 -24.92 7.76 39.95
CA ALA A 540 -24.45 8.27 38.67
C ALA A 540 -25.55 9.05 37.91
N LEU A 541 -26.81 8.61 38.00
CA LEU A 541 -27.96 9.33 37.45
C LEU A 541 -28.13 10.71 38.08
N ASP A 542 -28.05 10.80 39.42
CA ASP A 542 -28.15 12.06 40.17
C ASP A 542 -27.02 13.05 39.83
N LYS A 543 -25.79 12.55 39.61
CA LYS A 543 -24.65 13.39 39.20
C LYS A 543 -24.79 13.97 37.79
N ARG A 544 -25.42 13.24 36.86
CA ARG A 544 -25.49 13.60 35.44
C ARG A 544 -26.73 14.44 35.11
N ASP A 545 -27.89 14.12 35.71
CA ASP A 545 -29.18 14.68 35.31
C ASP A 545 -29.69 15.72 36.32
N VAL A 546 -29.49 17.01 36.01
CA VAL A 546 -29.99 18.15 36.81
C VAL A 546 -31.52 18.37 36.64
N ARG A 547 -32.17 17.59 35.77
CA ARG A 547 -33.60 17.71 35.41
C ARG A 547 -34.44 16.50 35.86
N GLU A 548 -35.77 16.67 35.82
CA GLU A 548 -36.87 15.97 36.50
C GLU A 548 -36.81 14.43 36.70
N SER A 549 -36.08 13.68 35.89
CA SER A 549 -36.07 12.20 35.92
C SER A 549 -35.36 11.60 37.14
N GLY A 550 -34.20 12.15 37.53
CA GLY A 550 -33.50 11.72 38.75
C GLY A 550 -34.31 12.02 40.02
N ARG A 551 -35.15 13.07 39.96
CA ARG A 551 -35.90 13.56 41.12
C ARG A 551 -36.98 12.62 41.63
N LYS A 552 -37.51 11.74 40.76
CA LYS A 552 -38.47 10.69 41.14
C LYS A 552 -37.86 9.64 42.06
N TYR A 553 -36.54 9.41 41.95
CA TYR A 553 -35.85 8.34 42.67
C TYR A 553 -35.09 8.83 43.91
N HIS A 554 -35.15 10.13 44.23
CA HIS A 554 -34.47 10.70 45.39
C HIS A 554 -34.88 10.06 46.72
N GLY A 555 -36.15 9.67 46.88
CA GLY A 555 -36.60 8.94 48.08
C GLY A 555 -35.93 7.56 48.24
N LEU A 556 -35.80 6.81 47.13
CA LEU A 556 -35.11 5.52 47.12
C LEU A 556 -33.60 5.69 47.31
N LEU A 557 -33.03 6.77 46.77
CA LEU A 557 -31.61 7.10 46.89
C LEU A 557 -31.23 7.47 48.33
N VAL A 558 -32.10 8.11 49.12
CA VAL A 558 -31.88 8.34 50.55
C VAL A 558 -31.71 7.02 51.31
N GLN A 559 -32.57 6.04 51.04
CA GLN A 559 -32.46 4.71 51.63
C GLN A 559 -31.14 4.03 51.22
N LEU A 560 -30.80 4.08 49.94
CA LEU A 560 -29.58 3.45 49.41
C LEU A 560 -28.30 4.14 49.90
N TYR A 561 -28.27 5.47 50.05
CA TYR A 561 -27.14 6.17 50.65
C TYR A 561 -26.99 5.82 52.14
N ALA A 562 -28.11 5.67 52.86
CA ALA A 562 -28.08 5.22 54.24
C ALA A 562 -27.52 3.79 54.37
N ASP A 563 -27.73 2.93 53.38
CA ASP A 563 -27.24 1.53 53.34
C ASP A 563 -25.78 1.42 52.88
N PHE A 564 -25.39 2.13 51.81
CA PHE A 564 -24.10 1.89 51.13
C PHE A 564 -23.08 3.03 51.25
N SER A 565 -23.48 4.28 51.54
CA SER A 565 -22.56 5.43 51.55
C SER A 565 -23.06 6.62 52.39
N ARG A 566 -22.85 6.55 53.70
CA ARG A 566 -23.24 7.58 54.68
C ARG A 566 -22.67 8.97 54.37
N ASP A 567 -21.39 9.06 53.99
CA ASP A 567 -20.71 10.35 53.80
C ASP A 567 -21.34 11.22 52.70
N LYS A 568 -22.03 10.58 51.75
CA LYS A 568 -22.72 11.26 50.64
C LYS A 568 -24.14 11.71 51.00
N LEU A 569 -24.70 11.21 52.10
CA LEU A 569 -26.08 11.48 52.50
C LEU A 569 -26.29 12.95 52.85
N LEU A 570 -25.49 13.52 53.76
CA LEU A 570 -25.62 14.94 54.16
C LEU A 570 -25.45 15.92 52.98
N PRO A 571 -24.41 15.79 52.11
CA PRO A 571 -24.31 16.62 50.91
C PRO A 571 -25.50 16.47 49.95
N PHE A 572 -26.07 15.27 49.83
CA PHE A 572 -27.24 15.02 48.97
C PHE A 572 -28.51 15.68 49.55
N LEU A 573 -28.75 15.54 50.85
CA LEU A 573 -29.88 16.16 51.54
C LEU A 573 -29.85 17.70 51.45
N ARG A 574 -28.65 18.30 51.40
CA ARG A 574 -28.44 19.74 51.19
C ARG A 574 -28.71 20.21 49.77
N ARG A 575 -28.45 19.35 48.78
CA ARG A 575 -28.62 19.68 47.34
C ARG A 575 -30.05 19.50 46.85
N SER A 576 -30.76 18.51 47.39
CA SER A 576 -32.05 18.07 46.87
C SER A 576 -33.22 18.55 47.73
N ASP A 577 -34.33 18.93 47.10
CA ASP A 577 -35.57 19.33 47.78
C ASP A 577 -36.74 18.36 47.55
N GLN A 578 -36.53 17.27 46.79
CA GLN A 578 -37.60 16.38 46.31
C GLN A 578 -37.54 14.96 46.92
N TYR A 579 -37.20 14.86 48.20
CA TYR A 579 -37.32 13.60 48.95
C TYR A 579 -38.38 13.73 50.06
N PRO A 580 -39.04 12.63 50.46
CA PRO A 580 -39.94 12.62 51.59
C PRO A 580 -39.16 12.86 52.89
N ILE A 581 -39.16 14.10 53.37
CA ILE A 581 -38.37 14.56 54.53
C ILE A 581 -38.66 13.70 55.77
N GLN A 582 -39.91 13.33 56.01
CA GLN A 582 -40.28 12.49 57.16
C GLN A 582 -39.67 11.09 57.08
N GLN A 583 -39.72 10.44 55.91
CA GLN A 583 -39.13 9.12 55.72
C GLN A 583 -37.60 9.17 55.86
N ALA A 584 -36.98 10.25 55.36
CA ALA A 584 -35.55 10.48 55.55
C ALA A 584 -35.20 10.65 57.03
N LEU A 585 -36.03 11.39 57.79
CA LEU A 585 -35.87 11.57 59.23
C LEU A 585 -36.03 10.25 59.98
N ASP A 586 -37.05 9.45 59.66
CA ASP A 586 -37.31 8.16 60.30
C ASP A 586 -36.12 7.18 60.09
N ILE A 587 -35.56 7.14 58.87
CA ILE A 587 -34.36 6.33 58.57
C ILE A 587 -33.16 6.84 59.37
N CYS A 588 -32.95 8.15 59.42
CA CYS A 588 -31.84 8.74 60.17
C CYS A 588 -31.98 8.55 61.69
N GLN A 589 -33.21 8.61 62.23
CA GLN A 589 -33.52 8.33 63.64
C GLN A 589 -33.27 6.88 64.00
N GLN A 590 -33.73 5.93 63.19
CA GLN A 590 -33.49 4.49 63.42
C GLN A 590 -31.98 4.16 63.45
N ARG A 591 -31.15 4.90 62.71
CA ARG A 591 -29.71 4.64 62.58
C ARG A 591 -28.82 5.61 63.36
N CYS A 592 -29.41 6.53 64.13
CA CYS A 592 -28.70 7.54 64.92
C CYS A 592 -27.74 8.43 64.08
N PHE A 593 -28.21 8.93 62.93
CA PHE A 593 -27.45 9.83 62.05
C PHE A 593 -27.61 11.31 62.45
N TYR A 594 -26.97 11.70 63.55
CA TYR A 594 -27.18 13.00 64.19
C TYR A 594 -26.93 14.24 63.28
N PRO A 595 -25.84 14.35 62.49
CA PRO A 595 -25.62 15.52 61.63
C PRO A 595 -26.70 15.71 60.55
N GLU A 596 -27.17 14.61 59.96
CA GLU A 596 -28.25 14.58 58.98
C GLU A 596 -29.60 14.89 59.63
N MET A 597 -29.86 14.37 60.83
CA MET A 597 -31.07 14.67 61.61
C MET A 597 -31.17 16.16 61.94
N VAL A 598 -30.08 16.79 62.37
CA VAL A 598 -30.04 18.24 62.67
C VAL A 598 -30.40 19.06 61.43
N TYR A 599 -29.84 18.71 60.27
CA TYR A 599 -30.17 19.39 59.01
C TYR A 599 -31.64 19.19 58.61
N LEU A 600 -32.17 17.97 58.71
CA LEU A 600 -33.57 17.68 58.39
C LEU A 600 -34.54 18.38 59.34
N LEU A 601 -34.26 18.39 60.65
CA LEU A 601 -35.09 19.06 61.66
C LEU A 601 -35.08 20.59 61.49
N GLY A 602 -33.92 21.18 61.15
CA GLY A 602 -33.83 22.59 60.79
C GLY A 602 -34.69 22.95 59.57
N ARG A 603 -34.76 22.06 58.56
CA ARG A 603 -35.62 22.22 57.37
C ARG A 603 -37.11 22.03 57.65
N ILE A 604 -37.48 21.14 58.57
CA ILE A 604 -38.87 20.94 59.02
C ILE A 604 -39.36 22.14 59.85
N GLY A 605 -38.43 22.94 60.38
CA GLY A 605 -38.74 24.05 61.29
C GLY A 605 -38.84 23.61 62.76
N ASN A 606 -38.46 22.37 63.09
CA ASN A 606 -38.37 21.90 64.47
C ASN A 606 -36.98 22.23 65.04
N THR A 607 -36.71 23.53 65.15
CA THR A 607 -35.39 24.09 65.53
C THR A 607 -35.02 23.79 66.99
N LYS A 608 -36.01 23.62 67.87
CA LYS A 608 -35.79 23.28 69.28
C LYS A 608 -35.25 21.86 69.45
N GLU A 609 -35.85 20.86 68.79
CA GLU A 609 -35.33 19.49 68.81
C GLU A 609 -33.96 19.40 68.11
N ALA A 610 -33.74 20.14 67.02
CA ALA A 610 -32.44 20.21 66.37
C ALA A 610 -31.36 20.76 67.32
N LEU A 611 -31.65 21.85 68.04
CA LEU A 611 -30.73 22.44 69.02
C LEU A 611 -30.45 21.49 70.19
N VAL A 612 -31.47 20.77 70.66
CA VAL A 612 -31.33 19.73 71.69
C VAL A 612 -30.39 18.61 71.22
N LEU A 613 -30.53 18.15 69.96
CA LEU A 613 -29.64 17.12 69.42
C LEU A 613 -28.18 17.61 69.27
N ILE A 614 -27.97 18.85 68.83
CA ILE A 614 -26.61 19.43 68.74
C ILE A 614 -25.99 19.54 70.14
N THR A 615 -26.77 20.01 71.12
CA THR A 615 -26.26 20.30 72.46
C THR A 615 -26.09 19.06 73.35
N GLN A 616 -27.02 18.09 73.28
CA GLN A 616 -27.01 16.89 74.12
C GLN A 616 -26.21 15.73 73.50
N GLU A 617 -26.47 15.39 72.24
CA GLU A 617 -25.91 14.18 71.61
C GLU A 617 -24.56 14.46 70.92
N LEU A 618 -24.44 15.60 70.21
CA LEU A 618 -23.18 15.96 69.54
C LEU A 618 -22.20 16.70 70.45
N SER A 619 -22.67 17.37 71.50
CA SER A 619 -21.86 18.20 72.41
C SER A 619 -20.99 19.25 71.68
N ASP A 620 -21.40 19.69 70.49
CA ASP A 620 -20.65 20.62 69.64
C ASP A 620 -21.25 22.03 69.74
N ILE A 621 -20.59 22.90 70.52
CA ILE A 621 -21.04 24.27 70.72
C ILE A 621 -20.78 25.18 69.52
N GLU A 622 -19.80 24.86 68.67
CA GLU A 622 -19.51 25.65 67.47
C GLU A 622 -20.63 25.47 66.45
N GLN A 623 -21.07 24.23 66.27
CA GLN A 623 -22.22 23.91 65.41
C GLN A 623 -23.52 24.50 65.96
N ALA A 624 -23.71 24.52 67.28
CA ALA A 624 -24.89 25.13 67.90
C ALA A 624 -24.94 26.66 67.66
N ILE A 625 -23.80 27.35 67.80
CA ILE A 625 -23.68 28.79 67.50
C ILE A 625 -23.93 29.06 66.00
N ALA A 626 -23.38 28.22 65.11
CA ALA A 626 -23.62 28.34 63.68
C ALA A 626 -25.10 28.15 63.33
N PHE A 627 -25.77 27.17 63.94
CA PHE A 627 -27.20 26.91 63.75
C PHE A 627 -28.07 28.09 64.23
N CYS A 628 -27.82 28.61 65.44
CA CYS A 628 -28.51 29.81 65.94
C CYS A 628 -28.28 31.04 65.06
N LYS A 629 -27.06 31.18 64.48
CA LYS A 629 -26.74 32.26 63.54
C LYS A 629 -27.46 32.12 62.19
N GLU A 630 -27.59 30.91 61.67
CA GLU A 630 -28.28 30.66 60.39
C GLU A 630 -29.79 30.93 60.48
N HIS A 631 -30.40 30.66 61.63
CA HIS A 631 -31.84 30.81 61.83
C HIS A 631 -32.28 32.18 62.40
N ASP A 632 -31.34 33.00 62.90
CA ASP A 632 -31.57 34.36 63.44
C ASP A 632 -32.75 34.47 64.44
N ASP A 633 -32.94 33.44 65.27
CA ASP A 633 -34.05 33.34 66.22
C ASP A 633 -33.56 33.59 67.67
N MET A 634 -34.11 34.64 68.29
CA MET A 634 -33.82 35.02 69.67
C MET A 634 -34.22 33.94 70.70
N GLU A 635 -35.26 33.13 70.44
CA GLU A 635 -35.61 32.02 71.34
C GLU A 635 -34.55 30.90 71.31
N LEU A 636 -33.96 30.61 70.16
CA LEU A 636 -32.88 29.62 70.05
C LEU A 636 -31.61 30.10 70.76
N TRP A 637 -31.31 31.40 70.68
CA TRP A 637 -30.22 32.00 71.45
C TRP A 637 -30.49 31.92 72.95
N GLU A 638 -31.74 32.15 73.38
CA GLU A 638 -32.15 32.00 74.77
C GLU A 638 -32.00 30.55 75.26
N ASP A 639 -32.44 29.57 74.48
CA ASP A 639 -32.32 28.14 74.78
C ASP A 639 -30.85 27.70 74.84
N LEU A 640 -30.00 28.18 73.92
CA LEU A 640 -28.57 27.93 73.93
C LEU A 640 -27.88 28.57 75.15
N ILE A 641 -28.27 29.80 75.51
CA ILE A 641 -27.77 30.49 76.70
C ILE A 641 -28.16 29.68 77.94
N GLN A 642 -29.44 29.32 78.09
CA GLN A 642 -29.95 28.56 79.24
C GLN A 642 -29.23 27.22 79.41
N TYR A 643 -28.97 26.52 78.30
CA TYR A 643 -28.20 25.27 78.32
C TYR A 643 -26.73 25.49 78.73
N SER A 644 -26.12 26.57 78.25
CA SER A 644 -24.71 26.88 78.50
C SER A 644 -24.41 27.32 79.94
N LEU A 645 -25.40 27.85 80.68
CA LEU A 645 -25.20 28.36 82.06
C LEU A 645 -24.67 27.30 83.03
N ASN A 646 -24.97 26.03 82.79
CA ASN A 646 -24.54 24.92 83.65
C ASN A 646 -23.14 24.37 83.30
N LYS A 647 -22.49 24.88 82.24
CA LYS A 647 -21.22 24.37 81.71
C LYS A 647 -20.18 25.50 81.56
N PRO A 648 -19.16 25.60 82.42
CA PRO A 648 -18.23 26.74 82.44
C PRO A 648 -17.37 26.89 81.17
N ASP A 649 -17.03 25.78 80.51
CA ASP A 649 -16.29 25.81 79.23
C ASP A 649 -17.13 26.41 78.10
N PHE A 650 -18.43 26.15 78.12
CA PHE A 650 -19.38 26.63 77.12
C PHE A 650 -19.63 28.13 77.28
N ILE A 651 -19.71 28.63 78.52
CA ILE A 651 -19.80 30.06 78.82
C ILE A 651 -18.57 30.81 78.30
N THR A 652 -17.37 30.23 78.49
CA THR A 652 -16.12 30.84 78.02
C THR A 652 -16.11 31.00 76.50
N PHE A 653 -16.59 29.97 75.78
CA PHE A 653 -16.66 29.98 74.32
C PHE A 653 -17.75 30.92 73.78
N LEU A 654 -18.94 30.92 74.39
CA LEU A 654 -20.03 31.87 74.06
C LEU A 654 -19.59 33.32 74.27
N LEU A 655 -18.93 33.66 75.38
CA LEU A 655 -18.46 35.02 75.64
C LEU A 655 -17.48 35.54 74.56
N GLN A 656 -16.68 34.66 73.95
CA GLN A 656 -15.75 35.04 72.88
C GLN A 656 -16.40 35.26 71.52
N LYS A 657 -17.63 34.77 71.30
CA LYS A 657 -18.28 34.74 69.98
C LYS A 657 -19.64 35.44 69.92
N ILE A 658 -20.30 35.65 71.07
CA ILE A 658 -21.64 36.23 71.16
C ILE A 658 -21.66 37.75 70.92
N GLY A 659 -20.52 38.43 71.16
CA GLY A 659 -20.41 39.90 71.16
C GLY A 659 -20.83 40.60 69.88
N THR A 660 -20.84 39.87 68.75
CA THR A 660 -21.23 40.38 67.44
C THR A 660 -22.71 40.20 67.10
N TYR A 661 -23.46 39.37 67.84
CA TYR A 661 -24.79 38.90 67.43
C TYR A 661 -25.89 39.15 68.47
N VAL A 662 -25.60 39.00 69.76
CA VAL A 662 -26.57 39.21 70.84
C VAL A 662 -25.96 40.17 71.87
N ASP A 663 -26.80 41.00 72.50
CA ASP A 663 -26.34 41.91 73.56
C ASP A 663 -25.66 41.10 74.67
N PRO A 664 -24.33 41.28 74.88
CA PRO A 664 -23.59 40.50 75.86
C PRO A 664 -24.11 40.68 77.30
N ARG A 665 -24.85 41.76 77.56
CA ARG A 665 -25.50 42.01 78.85
C ARG A 665 -26.48 40.90 79.22
N ILE A 666 -27.11 40.25 78.25
CA ILE A 666 -28.09 39.18 78.46
C ILE A 666 -27.40 37.95 79.09
N LEU A 667 -26.24 37.57 78.54
CA LEU A 667 -25.44 36.47 79.06
C LEU A 667 -24.81 36.83 80.41
N VAL A 668 -24.18 38.01 80.53
CA VAL A 668 -23.48 38.43 81.75
C VAL A 668 -24.43 38.54 82.96
N LYS A 669 -25.67 38.99 82.76
CA LYS A 669 -26.66 39.11 83.86
C LYS A 669 -27.13 37.77 84.41
N ARG A 670 -27.03 36.68 83.65
CA ARG A 670 -27.55 35.35 84.02
C ARG A 670 -26.51 34.42 84.62
N ILE A 671 -25.23 34.81 84.62
CA ILE A 671 -24.16 34.06 85.27
C ILE A 671 -24.30 34.18 86.79
N GLU A 672 -24.40 33.04 87.49
CA GLU A 672 -24.50 33.01 88.95
C GLU A 672 -23.23 33.56 89.63
N SER A 673 -23.44 34.31 90.72
CA SER A 673 -22.34 34.88 91.52
C SER A 673 -21.59 33.77 92.26
N GLY A 674 -20.33 33.53 91.89
CA GLY A 674 -19.46 32.50 92.51
C GLY A 674 -19.02 31.37 91.58
N LEU A 675 -19.53 31.32 90.34
CA LEU A 675 -19.13 30.33 89.34
C LEU A 675 -17.67 30.55 88.88
N LYS A 676 -16.83 29.50 88.93
CA LYS A 676 -15.45 29.56 88.41
C LYS A 676 -15.44 29.33 86.90
N ILE A 677 -15.29 30.42 86.13
CA ILE A 677 -15.20 30.37 84.66
C ILE A 677 -13.72 30.47 84.24
N PRO A 678 -13.16 29.46 83.56
CA PRO A 678 -11.77 29.49 83.09
C PRO A 678 -11.58 30.57 82.02
N GLY A 679 -10.51 31.35 82.10
CA GLY A 679 -10.17 32.32 81.05
C GLY A 679 -11.12 33.52 80.89
N LEU A 680 -12.02 33.76 81.85
CA LEU A 680 -13.03 34.83 81.83
C LEU A 680 -12.46 36.21 81.47
N GLN A 681 -11.30 36.57 82.05
CA GLN A 681 -10.64 37.84 81.79
C GLN A 681 -10.34 38.04 80.30
N ASN A 682 -9.75 37.04 79.64
CA ASN A 682 -9.39 37.11 78.23
C ASN A 682 -10.63 37.13 77.34
N SER A 683 -11.67 36.34 77.68
CA SER A 683 -12.93 36.32 76.95
C SER A 683 -13.68 37.66 77.03
N LEU A 684 -13.70 38.32 78.20
CA LEU A 684 -14.31 39.64 78.37
C LEU A 684 -13.55 40.75 77.63
N VAL A 685 -12.20 40.73 77.66
CA VAL A 685 -11.38 41.69 76.92
C VAL A 685 -11.65 41.59 75.42
N LYS A 686 -11.67 40.36 74.88
CA LYS A 686 -11.96 40.13 73.46
C LYS A 686 -13.37 40.59 73.07
N MET A 687 -14.37 40.23 73.87
CA MET A 687 -15.76 40.65 73.65
C MET A 687 -15.90 42.18 73.62
N MET A 688 -15.25 42.90 74.55
CA MET A 688 -15.28 44.37 74.58
C MET A 688 -14.56 44.98 73.37
N GLN A 689 -13.45 44.39 72.93
CA GLN A 689 -12.74 44.83 71.72
C GLN A 689 -13.61 44.64 70.46
N ASP A 690 -14.22 43.47 70.31
CA ASP A 690 -15.09 43.15 69.17
C ASP A 690 -16.31 44.08 69.13
N TYR A 691 -16.92 44.36 70.28
CA TYR A 691 -18.05 45.29 70.38
C TYR A 691 -17.65 46.74 70.05
N ASN A 692 -16.50 47.21 70.56
CA ASN A 692 -15.98 48.54 70.22
C ASN A 692 -15.69 48.68 68.72
N LEU A 693 -15.13 47.62 68.10
CA LEU A 693 -14.87 47.59 66.66
C LEU A 693 -16.19 47.69 65.88
N GLN A 694 -17.23 46.96 66.29
CA GLN A 694 -18.54 47.00 65.65
C GLN A 694 -19.16 48.40 65.69
N VAL A 695 -19.11 49.08 66.85
CA VAL A 695 -19.59 50.47 66.99
C VAL A 695 -18.80 51.41 66.07
N SER A 696 -17.47 51.27 66.04
CA SER A 696 -16.61 52.10 65.17
C SER A 696 -16.92 51.90 63.68
N VAL A 697 -17.20 50.67 63.24
CA VAL A 697 -17.58 50.37 61.85
C VAL A 697 -18.94 50.98 61.52
N GLN A 698 -19.92 50.86 62.40
CA GLN A 698 -21.25 51.46 62.20
C GLN A 698 -21.17 52.99 62.07
N GLU A 699 -20.36 53.65 62.89
CA GLU A 699 -20.12 55.10 62.77
C GLU A 699 -19.42 55.47 61.45
N GLY A 700 -18.45 54.67 61.01
CA GLY A 700 -17.78 54.84 59.72
C GLY A 700 -18.74 54.72 58.54
N CYS A 701 -19.55 53.65 58.50
CA CYS A 701 -20.57 53.44 57.47
C CYS A 701 -21.60 54.58 57.45
N LYS A 702 -22.02 55.07 58.63
CA LYS A 702 -22.93 56.22 58.72
C LYS A 702 -22.34 57.48 58.09
N LYS A 703 -21.05 57.78 58.34
CA LYS A 703 -20.37 58.95 57.75
C LYS A 703 -20.27 58.86 56.23
N ILE A 704 -19.90 57.68 55.71
CA ILE A 704 -19.78 57.44 54.25
C ILE A 704 -21.14 57.60 53.57
N LEU A 705 -22.19 56.95 54.10
CA LEU A 705 -23.55 57.05 53.57
C LEU A 705 -24.05 58.50 53.48
N VAL A 706 -23.81 59.28 54.53
CA VAL A 706 -24.19 60.70 54.56
C VAL A 706 -23.40 61.49 53.50
N SER A 707 -22.10 61.26 53.37
CA SER A 707 -21.28 61.92 52.34
C SER A 707 -21.71 61.56 50.92
N ASP A 708 -21.97 60.29 50.64
CA ASP A 708 -22.40 59.82 49.32
C ASP A 708 -23.76 60.39 48.94
N TYR A 709 -24.68 60.50 49.91
CA TYR A 709 -25.98 61.14 49.71
C TYR A 709 -25.83 62.58 49.20
N PHE A 710 -24.99 63.40 49.87
CA PHE A 710 -24.77 64.78 49.45
C PHE A 710 -24.08 64.89 48.08
N ASN A 711 -23.06 64.07 47.82
CA ASN A 711 -22.35 64.04 46.54
C ASN A 711 -23.27 63.65 45.37
N LEU A 712 -24.14 62.66 45.58
CA LEU A 712 -25.12 62.23 44.58
C LEU A 712 -26.18 63.31 44.35
N HIS A 713 -26.63 63.97 45.41
CA HIS A 713 -27.59 65.06 45.31
C HIS A 713 -27.03 66.25 44.52
N GLU A 714 -25.79 66.66 44.79
CA GLU A 714 -25.11 67.74 44.07
C GLU A 714 -24.96 67.43 42.57
N LYS A 715 -24.56 66.19 42.23
CA LYS A 715 -24.51 65.72 40.84
C LYS A 715 -25.87 65.79 40.16
N LEU A 716 -26.93 65.36 40.84
CA LEU A 716 -28.30 65.38 40.30
C LEU A 716 -28.75 66.82 40.01
N VAL A 717 -28.51 67.76 40.92
CA VAL A 717 -28.84 69.19 40.73
C VAL A 717 -28.05 69.77 39.54
N SER A 718 -26.74 69.50 39.46
CA SER A 718 -25.91 69.97 38.34
C SER A 718 -26.39 69.44 36.98
N MET A 719 -26.81 68.18 36.91
CA MET A 719 -27.35 67.60 35.69
C MET A 719 -28.71 68.19 35.31
N GLN A 720 -29.57 68.49 36.28
CA GLN A 720 -30.89 69.10 36.04
C GLN A 720 -30.80 70.54 35.53
N GLN A 721 -29.79 71.31 35.97
CA GLN A 721 -29.62 72.72 35.56
C GLN A 721 -28.94 72.91 34.20
N ARG A 722 -28.47 71.84 33.54
CA ARG A 722 -27.85 71.94 32.21
C ARG A 722 -28.91 72.09 31.12
N GLY A 723 -28.74 73.07 30.24
CA GLY A 723 -29.56 73.19 29.03
C GLY A 723 -29.36 72.00 28.09
N ILE A 724 -30.42 71.59 27.38
CA ILE A 724 -30.39 70.51 26.39
C ILE A 724 -30.62 71.11 25.00
N ALA A 725 -29.74 70.79 24.05
CA ALA A 725 -29.87 71.23 22.66
C ALA A 725 -30.90 70.39 21.89
N ILE A 726 -31.73 71.04 21.09
CA ILE A 726 -32.73 70.44 20.20
C ILE A 726 -32.35 70.83 18.76
N ASP A 727 -32.36 69.86 17.86
CA ASP A 727 -32.03 70.04 16.43
C ASP A 727 -33.27 69.90 15.52
N ASP A 728 -33.12 70.28 14.24
CA ASP A 728 -34.19 70.30 13.22
C ASP A 728 -34.66 68.90 12.78
N GLU A 729 -34.05 67.83 13.30
CA GLU A 729 -34.40 66.45 13.02
C GLU A 729 -35.29 65.83 14.10
N GLN A 730 -35.33 66.41 15.31
CA GLN A 730 -36.18 65.90 16.38
C GLN A 730 -37.67 66.00 16.02
N ILE A 731 -38.36 64.87 16.23
CA ILE A 731 -39.79 64.70 16.02
C ILE A 731 -40.53 64.55 17.35
N CYS A 732 -41.75 65.08 17.39
CA CYS A 732 -42.62 64.97 18.54
C CYS A 732 -43.01 63.51 18.75
N GLY A 733 -42.82 63.00 19.97
CA GLY A 733 -43.09 61.60 20.29
C GLY A 733 -44.56 61.18 20.20
N ALA A 734 -45.50 62.13 20.10
CA ALA A 734 -46.94 61.86 20.04
C ALA A 734 -47.51 62.01 18.62
N CYS A 735 -47.16 63.08 17.90
CA CYS A 735 -47.70 63.34 16.55
C CYS A 735 -46.72 63.00 15.42
N HIS A 736 -45.47 62.67 15.75
CA HIS A 736 -44.36 62.36 14.83
C HIS A 736 -44.03 63.46 13.80
N ARG A 737 -44.48 64.70 14.04
CA ARG A 737 -44.08 65.88 13.25
C ARG A 737 -42.81 66.49 13.84
N LYS A 738 -42.04 67.20 13.00
CA LYS A 738 -40.84 67.93 13.44
C LYS A 738 -41.20 68.93 14.55
N ILE A 739 -40.36 68.96 15.58
CA ILE A 739 -40.54 69.84 16.73
C ILE A 739 -40.23 71.29 16.34
N ILE A 740 -39.13 71.49 15.62
CA ILE A 740 -38.76 72.80 15.07
C ILE A 740 -39.41 72.93 13.68
N VAL A 741 -40.28 73.93 13.53
CA VAL A 741 -40.97 74.23 12.27
C VAL A 741 -40.54 75.62 11.80
N LYS A 742 -40.21 75.78 10.51
CA LYS A 742 -39.72 77.06 9.95
C LYS A 742 -40.81 78.12 9.78
N ASP A 743 -42.07 77.71 9.78
CA ASP A 743 -43.22 78.59 9.69
C ASP A 743 -43.78 78.88 11.10
N LEU A 744 -43.57 80.12 11.56
CA LEU A 744 -43.92 80.58 12.91
C LEU A 744 -45.43 80.51 13.21
N SER A 745 -46.27 80.46 12.17
CA SER A 745 -47.72 80.34 12.31
C SER A 745 -48.18 78.97 12.86
N HIS A 746 -47.33 77.95 12.78
CA HIS A 746 -47.58 76.58 13.24
C HIS A 746 -46.65 76.16 14.40
N ALA A 747 -45.93 77.13 14.99
CA ALA A 747 -45.02 76.87 16.10
C ALA A 747 -45.79 76.76 17.43
N SER A 748 -45.67 75.61 18.09
CA SER A 748 -46.16 75.39 19.46
C SER A 748 -44.99 75.33 20.44
N ASN A 749 -45.26 75.61 21.72
CA ASN A 749 -44.27 75.44 22.77
C ASN A 749 -43.81 73.98 22.85
N VAL A 750 -42.57 73.76 23.28
CA VAL A 750 -41.94 72.44 23.29
C VAL A 750 -41.64 72.03 24.72
N VAL A 751 -42.07 70.81 25.08
CA VAL A 751 -41.71 70.17 26.35
C VAL A 751 -40.68 69.09 26.08
N LEU A 752 -39.52 69.19 26.74
CA LEU A 752 -38.43 68.23 26.65
C LEU A 752 -38.21 67.57 28.02
N PHE A 753 -38.29 66.25 28.06
CA PHE A 753 -37.98 65.48 29.27
C PHE A 753 -36.47 65.21 29.39
N TYR A 754 -35.96 64.99 30.62
CA TYR A 754 -34.53 64.65 30.84
C TYR A 754 -34.07 63.36 30.12
N CYS A 755 -34.99 62.51 29.69
CA CYS A 755 -34.71 61.36 28.82
C CYS A 755 -34.50 61.74 27.34
N LYS A 756 -34.49 63.04 27.01
CA LYS A 756 -34.35 63.64 25.67
C LYS A 756 -35.52 63.38 24.71
N HIS A 757 -36.66 62.90 25.20
CA HIS A 757 -37.88 62.87 24.40
C HIS A 757 -38.57 64.22 24.47
N SER A 758 -38.93 64.74 23.31
CA SER A 758 -39.55 66.06 23.16
C SER A 758 -40.92 65.94 22.51
N PHE A 759 -41.81 66.84 22.93
CA PHE A 759 -43.21 66.87 22.52
C PHE A 759 -43.61 68.32 22.30
N HIS A 760 -44.54 68.54 21.37
CA HIS A 760 -45.30 69.79 21.35
C HIS A 760 -46.19 69.84 22.60
N GLU A 761 -46.29 70.98 23.25
CA GLU A 761 -47.10 71.18 24.47
C GLU A 761 -48.54 70.71 24.24
N GLU A 762 -49.12 71.03 23.08
CA GLU A 762 -50.48 70.64 22.69
C GLU A 762 -50.64 69.14 22.42
N CYS A 763 -49.55 68.43 22.10
CA CYS A 763 -49.58 67.00 21.85
C CYS A 763 -49.48 66.17 23.14
N LEU A 764 -49.25 66.81 24.30
CA LEU A 764 -49.36 66.17 25.59
C LEU A 764 -50.80 66.32 26.10
N PRO A 765 -51.48 65.21 26.45
CA PRO A 765 -52.87 65.27 26.90
C PRO A 765 -53.01 66.16 28.14
N THR A 766 -53.91 67.16 28.06
CA THR A 766 -54.19 68.17 29.08
C THR A 766 -55.02 67.64 30.26
N LEU A 767 -54.61 66.52 30.85
CA LEU A 767 -55.29 65.89 31.99
C LEU A 767 -54.29 65.47 33.07
N ASP A 768 -54.11 66.34 34.09
CA ASP A 768 -53.84 66.04 35.51
C ASP A 768 -52.92 64.86 35.89
N ILE A 769 -51.86 64.59 35.11
CA ILE A 769 -50.81 63.63 35.48
C ILE A 769 -49.46 64.32 35.32
N ASP A 770 -48.80 64.55 36.45
CA ASP A 770 -47.44 65.07 36.64
C ASP A 770 -46.63 65.22 35.35
N VAL A 771 -46.46 66.47 34.93
CA VAL A 771 -45.58 66.94 33.83
C VAL A 771 -44.11 66.51 34.01
N GLY A 772 -43.78 65.78 35.09
CA GLY A 772 -42.45 65.26 35.38
C GLY A 772 -42.06 63.96 34.65
N ASN A 773 -43.01 63.17 34.11
CA ASN A 773 -42.70 61.84 33.57
C ASN A 773 -42.95 61.70 32.06
N CYS A 774 -41.92 61.27 31.32
CA CYS A 774 -42.03 61.02 29.88
C CYS A 774 -42.93 59.81 29.59
N VAL A 775 -43.99 60.02 28.80
CA VAL A 775 -44.97 58.99 28.43
C VAL A 775 -44.32 57.80 27.70
N ILE A 776 -43.31 58.04 26.86
CA ILE A 776 -42.60 56.99 26.12
C ILE A 776 -41.78 56.09 27.05
N CYS A 777 -41.06 56.67 28.01
CA CYS A 777 -40.26 55.87 28.95
C CYS A 777 -41.12 55.16 30.00
N ASN A 778 -42.29 55.72 30.33
CA ASN A 778 -43.16 55.16 31.36
C ASN A 778 -44.06 54.04 30.82
N SER A 779 -44.39 54.03 29.51
CA SER A 779 -45.08 52.91 28.88
C SER A 779 -44.21 51.64 28.89
N SER A 780 -42.89 51.77 28.71
CA SER A 780 -41.94 50.64 28.78
C SER A 780 -41.79 50.04 30.18
N LYS A 781 -42.10 50.80 31.25
CA LYS A 781 -42.08 50.29 32.63
C LYS A 781 -43.33 49.52 33.02
N ARG A 782 -44.48 49.76 32.36
CA ARG A 782 -45.73 49.03 32.65
C ARG A 782 -45.74 47.59 32.13
N GLU A 783 -44.94 47.26 31.12
CA GLU A 783 -44.77 45.88 30.65
C GLU A 783 -43.73 45.07 31.44
N ALA A 784 -42.86 45.73 32.23
CA ALA A 784 -41.73 45.06 32.88
C ALA A 784 -41.97 44.64 34.34
N PHE A 785 -42.99 45.14 35.05
CA PHE A 785 -43.23 44.76 36.45
C PHE A 785 -44.72 44.71 36.83
N GLY A 786 -45.30 43.52 36.76
CA GLY A 786 -46.48 43.15 37.52
C GLY A 786 -46.11 42.87 38.98
N HIS A 787 -46.54 43.77 39.87
CA HIS A 787 -46.80 43.63 41.30
C HIS A 787 -45.75 42.99 42.25
N VAL A 788 -45.03 43.87 42.97
CA VAL A 788 -44.98 43.79 44.45
C VAL A 788 -45.29 45.18 45.02
N SER A 789 -46.37 45.26 45.78
CA SER A 789 -46.86 46.41 46.52
C SER A 789 -46.13 46.58 47.85
N SER A 790 -45.65 47.79 48.17
CA SER A 790 -45.45 48.28 49.54
C SER A 790 -45.34 49.82 49.54
N PRO A 791 -45.46 50.54 50.68
CA PRO A 791 -46.62 51.38 50.94
C PRO A 791 -46.32 52.88 51.08
N SER A 792 -47.42 53.61 50.91
CA SER A 792 -47.77 55.00 51.21
C SER A 792 -46.92 55.88 52.15
N CYS A 793 -46.93 57.17 51.76
CA CYS A 793 -47.14 58.39 52.58
C CYS A 793 -45.93 59.10 53.20
N LYS A 794 -45.45 60.17 52.57
CA LYS A 794 -45.78 61.60 52.84
C LYS A 794 -44.85 62.54 52.11
#